data_AF-A0A2Z4Y2T9-F1
#
_entry.id   AF-A0A2Z4Y2T9-F1
#
_cell.length_a   1.000
_cell.length_b   1.000
_cell.length_c   1.000
_cell.angle_alpha   90.00
_cell.angle_beta   90.00
_cell.angle_gamma   90.00
#
_symmetry.space_group_name_H-M   'P 1'
#
loop_
_entity.id
_entity.type
_entity.pdbx_description
1 polymer ?
#
loop_
_entity_poly.entity_id
_entity_poly.type
_entity_poly.pdbx_seq_one_letter_code
_entity_poly.pdbx_strand_id
1 'polypeptide(L)'
;MAFAAILGSGRFDDAYQLANTIPNILYEFIIGGVLSSILIPLLVREQQRHGKSSPEAWRTANLLLGYVGGILAIVSAAAVALAPQIVGLLTALGKSSHAAASRELSVYFFRFFAPQMFFYGLNAVFMAILNSHKIFGITAAAPILNNVVVITTLLLYRMGWVGVTGLAVGTTAGIAAMALVQVPWLLKIRMPIRPRFSLRDPLLGSVVTLSLPVLVVAAANLVATAVRTNLLYSVGGGYTTYTFCFQLVMMPYGIIAVSIATVLYPTLAEHAAKDDRAQFLETMSRGVRWTTLALLPISVGICLLAEPITRVLFERGQFHYADSLFTSRFLALYALSIVPYALVVFATRIFYALKDTRTPAWINIAGVVLNIALNFLFMRWFGIPGIALSSAVTYVFTLALSLNALRKRLEWTLLPDLLLYCGRMLGASLAMAAFVWPLLTLTQPKIAILEQGREFPAHVSARYDAGGSLVLCEQQEFQRFWSLLRQEDSPVPTVDFSKNRVVVVFAPRGTCHAWLRLAQATWTGGASTPELLVEVYRRPIPAGTTPPAEPAFLVAQMAGTFDSANVRFVIYDDRPHVRWLRALQLPELTRLTAISIVGALVYLLACKFFGIREIGGLFQSFTRLTQRLKGQRVGD
;
A
#
# COMPACT_ATOMS: atom_id res chain seq x y z
N MET A 1 -4.15 6.91 0.80
CA MET A 1 -5.49 7.48 1.06
C MET A 1 -5.84 8.61 0.10
N ALA A 2 -5.15 9.76 0.15
CA ALA A 2 -5.47 10.89 -0.74
C ALA A 2 -5.38 10.53 -2.24
N PHE A 3 -4.33 9.80 -2.63
CA PHE A 3 -4.19 9.20 -3.96
C PHE A 3 -5.40 8.35 -4.36
N ALA A 4 -5.69 7.28 -3.60
CA ALA A 4 -6.86 6.42 -3.84
C ALA A 4 -8.17 7.21 -3.96
N ALA A 5 -8.42 8.17 -3.06
CA ALA A 5 -9.67 8.92 -3.05
C ALA A 5 -9.86 9.85 -4.26
N ILE A 6 -8.76 10.44 -4.77
CA ILE A 6 -8.81 11.50 -5.79
C ILE A 6 -8.47 10.95 -7.18
N LEU A 7 -7.49 10.06 -7.29
CA LEU A 7 -7.01 9.48 -8.55
C LEU A 7 -7.59 8.07 -8.82
N GLY A 8 -8.09 7.38 -7.78
CA GLY A 8 -8.62 6.03 -7.90
C GLY A 8 -7.53 4.98 -8.09
N SER A 9 -7.88 3.89 -8.77
CA SER A 9 -6.99 2.80 -9.21
C SER A 9 -7.04 2.59 -10.73
N GLY A 10 -7.46 3.62 -11.46
CA GLY A 10 -7.57 3.56 -12.92
C GLY A 10 -6.27 3.93 -13.64
N ARG A 11 -6.40 4.08 -14.97
CA ARG A 11 -5.32 4.47 -15.90
C ARG A 11 -4.54 5.70 -15.46
N PHE A 12 -5.23 6.66 -14.86
CA PHE A 12 -4.66 7.93 -14.46
C PHE A 12 -3.69 7.78 -13.28
N ASP A 13 -4.07 7.07 -12.20
CA ASP A 13 -3.18 6.82 -11.07
C ASP A 13 -2.02 5.92 -11.49
N ASP A 14 -2.28 4.89 -12.29
CA ASP A 14 -1.23 4.05 -12.86
C ASP A 14 -0.21 4.90 -13.66
N ALA A 15 -0.65 5.78 -14.56
CA ALA A 15 0.28 6.62 -15.31
C ALA A 15 1.09 7.59 -14.43
N TYR A 16 0.45 8.16 -13.41
CA TYR A 16 1.09 9.02 -12.42
C TYR A 16 2.16 8.23 -11.63
N GLN A 17 1.80 7.07 -11.10
CA GLN A 17 2.69 6.25 -10.28
C GLN A 17 3.85 5.69 -11.11
N LEU A 18 3.62 5.33 -12.39
CA LEU A 18 4.67 4.90 -13.32
C LEU A 18 5.72 5.97 -13.49
N ALA A 19 5.25 7.17 -13.83
CA ALA A 19 6.13 8.30 -14.06
C ALA A 19 6.94 8.62 -12.81
N ASN A 20 6.36 8.45 -11.63
CA ASN A 20 7.03 8.72 -10.36
C ASN A 20 8.00 7.60 -9.94
N THR A 21 7.91 6.42 -10.55
CA THR A 21 8.71 5.24 -10.19
C THR A 21 10.20 5.46 -10.47
N ILE A 22 10.56 5.95 -11.65
CA ILE A 22 11.97 6.05 -12.07
C ILE A 22 12.74 7.03 -11.17
N PRO A 23 12.24 8.23 -10.85
CA PRO A 23 12.97 9.11 -9.95
C PRO A 23 13.05 8.53 -8.53
N ASN A 24 12.04 7.79 -8.06
CA ASN A 24 12.07 7.13 -6.75
C ASN A 24 13.12 6.02 -6.69
N ILE A 25 13.24 5.22 -7.74
CA ILE A 25 14.33 4.23 -7.88
C ILE A 25 15.69 4.93 -7.80
N LEU A 26 15.86 6.05 -8.50
CA LEU A 26 17.11 6.79 -8.49
C LEU A 26 17.40 7.37 -7.09
N TYR A 27 16.36 7.84 -6.39
CA TYR A 27 16.47 8.30 -5.02
C TYR A 27 16.89 7.19 -4.05
N GLU A 28 16.25 6.03 -4.12
CA GLU A 28 16.62 4.85 -3.33
C GLU A 28 18.07 4.42 -3.61
N PHE A 29 18.48 4.46 -4.89
CA PHE A 29 19.85 4.20 -5.28
C PHE A 29 20.84 5.20 -4.66
N ILE A 30 20.53 6.50 -4.71
CA ILE A 30 21.41 7.54 -4.16
C ILE A 30 21.50 7.40 -2.63
N ILE A 31 20.38 7.22 -1.91
CA ILE A 31 20.39 7.12 -0.45
C ILE A 31 20.99 5.81 0.03
N GLY A 32 20.53 4.69 -0.52
CA GLY A 32 20.95 3.35 -0.09
C GLY A 32 22.38 3.04 -0.51
N GLY A 33 22.78 3.45 -1.71
CA GLY A 33 24.10 3.20 -2.26
C GLY A 33 25.08 4.34 -1.96
N VAL A 34 24.96 5.43 -2.72
CA VAL A 34 26.01 6.46 -2.83
C VAL A 34 26.19 7.25 -1.53
N LEU A 35 25.09 7.61 -0.86
CA LEU A 35 25.09 8.44 0.34
C LEU A 35 25.73 7.72 1.53
N SER A 36 25.26 6.51 1.82
CA SER A 36 25.66 5.74 3.00
C SER A 36 27.06 5.13 2.88
N SER A 37 27.49 4.76 1.67
CA SER A 37 28.79 4.11 1.45
C SER A 37 29.93 5.06 1.10
N ILE A 38 29.64 6.26 0.54
CA ILE A 38 30.67 7.15 0.00
C ILE A 38 30.55 8.57 0.54
N LEU A 39 29.42 9.24 0.33
CA LEU A 39 29.30 10.67 0.64
C LEU A 39 29.53 10.94 2.12
N ILE A 40 28.91 10.16 3.01
CA ILE A 40 29.06 10.33 4.46
C ILE A 40 30.49 9.97 4.91
N PRO A 41 31.05 8.78 4.61
CA PRO A 41 32.41 8.44 5.02
C PRO A 41 33.48 9.41 4.49
N LEU A 42 33.35 9.86 3.24
CA LEU A 42 34.28 10.81 2.63
C LEU A 42 34.25 12.15 3.37
N LEU A 43 33.05 12.68 3.63
CA LEU A 43 32.90 13.95 4.33
C LEU A 43 33.39 13.85 5.78
N VAL A 44 33.05 12.76 6.49
CA VAL A 44 33.48 12.53 7.87
C VAL A 44 35.00 12.42 7.95
N ARG A 45 35.65 11.73 7.00
CA ARG A 45 37.12 11.59 6.95
C ARG A 45 37.81 12.96 6.81
N GLU A 46 37.33 13.81 5.91
CA GLU A 46 37.89 15.16 5.73
C GLU A 46 37.63 16.06 6.94
N GLN A 47 36.44 15.97 7.54
CA GLN A 47 36.12 16.69 8.77
C GLN A 47 36.95 16.26 9.98
N GLN A 48 37.34 14.98 10.06
CA GLN A 48 38.23 14.46 11.10
C GLN A 48 39.67 14.94 10.91
N ARG A 49 40.13 15.10 9.65
CA ARG A 49 41.49 15.54 9.33
C ARG A 49 41.69 17.04 9.52
N HIS A 50 40.75 17.85 9.04
CA HIS A 50 40.92 19.30 8.93
C HIS A 50 39.99 20.10 9.86
N GLY A 51 39.03 19.42 10.51
CA GLY A 51 38.00 20.05 11.34
C GLY A 51 36.67 20.20 10.60
N LYS A 52 35.56 20.15 11.35
CA LYS A 52 34.19 20.09 10.78
C LYS A 52 33.83 21.29 9.89
N SER A 53 34.36 22.46 10.22
CA SER A 53 34.08 23.72 9.54
C SER A 53 35.30 24.30 8.83
N SER A 54 36.27 23.44 8.50
CA SER A 54 37.48 23.88 7.79
C SER A 54 37.18 24.23 6.33
N PRO A 55 37.99 25.11 5.70
CA PRO A 55 37.87 25.39 4.27
C PRO A 55 37.95 24.13 3.38
N GLU A 56 38.72 23.12 3.78
CA GLU A 56 38.87 21.83 3.09
C GLU A 56 37.61 20.99 3.20
N ALA A 57 37.00 20.90 4.40
CA ALA A 57 35.73 20.20 4.59
C ALA A 57 34.61 20.85 3.75
N TRP A 58 34.56 22.19 3.69
CA TRP A 58 33.63 22.92 2.84
C TRP A 58 33.93 22.78 1.36
N ARG A 59 35.21 22.67 0.96
CA ARG A 59 35.59 22.36 -0.41
C ARG A 59 35.03 21.01 -0.82
N THR A 60 35.20 19.97 0.00
CA THR A 60 34.66 18.63 -0.27
C THR A 60 33.14 18.65 -0.36
N ALA A 61 32.45 19.29 0.57
CA ALA A 61 30.99 19.43 0.53
C ALA A 61 30.49 20.14 -0.75
N ASN A 62 31.17 21.19 -1.18
CA ASN A 62 30.84 21.94 -2.39
C ASN A 62 31.19 21.20 -3.69
N LEU A 63 32.24 20.38 -3.69
CA LEU A 63 32.54 19.46 -4.79
C LEU A 63 31.44 18.41 -4.90
N LEU A 64 31.03 17.78 -3.79
CA LEU A 64 29.93 16.81 -3.79
C LEU A 64 28.63 17.45 -4.28
N LEU A 65 28.31 18.67 -3.83
CA LEU A 65 27.15 19.42 -4.30
C LEU A 65 27.23 19.70 -5.81
N GLY A 66 28.41 20.09 -6.30
CA GLY A 66 28.66 20.32 -7.72
C GLY A 66 28.52 19.05 -8.56
N TYR A 67 29.18 17.95 -8.19
CA TYR A 67 29.11 16.70 -8.94
C TYR A 67 27.74 16.04 -8.88
N VAL A 68 27.20 15.82 -7.69
CA VAL A 68 25.90 15.14 -7.54
C VAL A 68 24.80 16.00 -8.16
N GLY A 69 24.80 17.31 -7.88
CA GLY A 69 23.86 18.25 -8.48
C GLY A 69 24.00 18.33 -10.00
N GLY A 70 25.22 18.47 -10.52
CA GLY A 70 25.48 18.57 -11.95
C GLY A 70 25.16 17.29 -12.72
N ILE A 71 25.59 16.13 -12.23
CA ILE A 71 25.28 14.83 -12.83
C ILE A 71 23.76 14.63 -12.84
N LEU A 72 23.07 14.90 -11.75
CA LEU A 72 21.62 14.69 -11.69
C LEU A 72 20.83 15.75 -12.45
N ALA A 73 21.36 16.96 -12.63
CA ALA A 73 20.80 17.94 -13.56
C ALA A 73 20.92 17.45 -15.01
N ILE A 74 22.08 16.89 -15.41
CA ILE A 74 22.28 16.32 -16.73
C ILE A 74 21.39 15.09 -16.94
N VAL A 75 21.36 14.16 -15.98
CA VAL A 75 20.51 12.96 -16.03
C VAL A 75 19.04 13.34 -16.08
N SER A 76 18.62 14.34 -15.30
CA SER A 76 17.26 14.87 -15.34
C SER A 76 16.93 15.47 -16.71
N ALA A 77 17.81 16.32 -17.27
CA ALA A 77 17.59 16.92 -18.58
C ALA A 77 17.53 15.85 -19.69
N ALA A 78 18.43 14.88 -19.64
CA ALA A 78 18.42 13.72 -20.54
C ALA A 78 17.15 12.89 -20.37
N ALA A 79 16.66 12.68 -19.14
CA ALA A 79 15.43 11.96 -18.86
C ALA A 79 14.19 12.68 -19.40
N VAL A 80 14.14 14.02 -19.34
CA VAL A 80 13.07 14.81 -19.98
C VAL A 80 13.10 14.62 -21.50
N ALA A 81 14.28 14.70 -22.12
CA ALA A 81 14.44 14.54 -23.56
C ALA A 81 14.12 13.11 -24.04
N LEU A 82 14.55 12.11 -23.27
CA LEU A 82 14.39 10.68 -23.54
C LEU A 82 13.13 10.08 -22.88
N ALA A 83 12.20 10.93 -22.43
CA ALA A 83 10.97 10.50 -21.76
C ALA A 83 10.19 9.40 -22.50
N PRO A 84 9.92 9.51 -23.83
CA PRO A 84 9.16 8.48 -24.53
C PRO A 84 9.90 7.14 -24.67
N GLN A 85 11.23 7.17 -24.76
CA GLN A 85 12.06 5.96 -24.81
C GLN A 85 12.11 5.29 -23.45
N ILE A 86 12.33 6.06 -22.38
CA ILE A 86 12.44 5.54 -21.01
C ILE A 86 11.11 4.91 -20.55
N VAL A 87 10.00 5.65 -20.65
CA VAL A 87 8.66 5.11 -20.33
C VAL A 87 8.31 3.97 -21.29
N GLY A 88 8.77 4.05 -22.53
CA GLY A 88 8.62 2.97 -23.51
C GLY A 88 9.24 1.65 -23.08
N LEU A 89 10.47 1.68 -22.58
CA LEU A 89 11.14 0.50 -22.06
C LEU A 89 10.41 -0.10 -20.85
N LEU A 90 9.89 0.74 -19.96
CA LEU A 90 9.14 0.29 -18.78
C LEU A 90 7.74 -0.26 -19.08
N THR A 91 7.20 0.03 -20.26
CA THR A 91 5.89 -0.47 -20.72
C THR A 91 6.03 -1.50 -21.84
N ALA A 92 7.25 -1.82 -22.28
CA ALA A 92 7.52 -2.61 -23.48
C ALA A 92 6.94 -4.04 -23.48
N LEU A 93 6.80 -4.67 -22.31
CA LEU A 93 6.22 -6.02 -22.17
C LEU A 93 4.70 -5.98 -22.00
N GLY A 94 4.14 -4.82 -21.63
CA GLY A 94 2.71 -4.55 -21.55
C GLY A 94 2.11 -4.39 -22.94
N LYS A 95 1.65 -5.49 -23.54
CA LYS A 95 1.01 -5.49 -24.87
C LYS A 95 -0.47 -5.09 -24.87
N SER A 96 -1.03 -4.70 -23.73
CA SER A 96 -2.45 -4.37 -23.63
C SER A 96 -2.75 -2.97 -24.17
N SER A 97 -3.97 -2.78 -24.69
CA SER A 97 -4.48 -1.46 -25.09
C SER A 97 -4.45 -0.45 -23.93
N HIS A 98 -4.62 -0.95 -22.70
CA HIS A 98 -4.46 -0.17 -21.48
C HIS A 98 -3.03 0.36 -21.30
N ALA A 99 -2.01 -0.49 -21.45
CA ALA A 99 -0.61 -0.08 -21.33
C ALA A 99 -0.23 0.96 -22.40
N ALA A 100 -0.68 0.77 -23.64
CA ALA A 100 -0.44 1.71 -24.74
C ALA A 100 -1.05 3.09 -24.43
N ALA A 101 -2.28 3.12 -23.93
CA ALA A 101 -3.01 4.36 -23.72
C ALA A 101 -2.71 5.02 -22.35
N SER A 102 -2.07 4.32 -21.41
CA SER A 102 -1.47 4.90 -20.19
C SER A 102 -0.05 5.42 -20.44
N ARG A 103 0.63 4.95 -21.49
CA ARG A 103 2.00 5.35 -21.85
C ARG A 103 2.13 6.83 -22.17
N GLU A 104 1.22 7.39 -22.96
CA GLU A 104 1.28 8.82 -23.33
C GLU A 104 1.15 9.73 -22.11
N LEU A 105 0.18 9.44 -21.23
CA LEU A 105 -0.01 10.17 -19.98
C LEU A 105 1.20 9.99 -19.03
N SER A 106 1.79 8.80 -19.02
CA SER A 106 3.01 8.53 -18.24
C SER A 106 4.21 9.33 -18.76
N VAL A 107 4.38 9.43 -20.08
CA VAL A 107 5.42 10.29 -20.70
C VAL A 107 5.19 11.75 -20.31
N TYR A 108 3.94 12.19 -20.32
CA TYR A 108 3.57 13.53 -19.92
C TYR A 108 3.96 13.82 -18.46
N PHE A 109 3.52 13.00 -17.50
CA PHE A 109 3.90 13.14 -16.09
C PHE A 109 5.40 13.02 -15.88
N PHE A 110 6.06 12.09 -16.59
CA PHE A 110 7.48 11.83 -16.42
C PHE A 110 8.34 13.04 -16.79
N ARG A 111 7.93 13.85 -17.78
CA ARG A 111 8.62 15.12 -18.09
C ARG A 111 8.62 16.10 -16.91
N PHE A 112 7.57 16.12 -16.09
CA PHE A 112 7.50 16.96 -14.89
C PHE A 112 8.20 16.34 -13.70
N PHE A 113 8.20 15.00 -13.59
CA PHE A 113 8.85 14.28 -12.50
C PHE A 113 10.34 14.10 -12.70
N ALA A 114 10.86 14.04 -13.93
CA ALA A 114 12.29 13.93 -14.18
C ALA A 114 13.14 15.01 -13.45
N PRO A 115 12.75 16.30 -13.44
CA PRO A 115 13.36 17.34 -12.60
C PRO A 115 13.53 16.99 -11.11
N GLN A 116 12.67 16.13 -10.55
CA GLN A 116 12.76 15.73 -9.15
C GLN A 116 13.99 14.89 -8.84
N MET A 117 14.60 14.24 -9.85
CA MET A 117 15.88 13.53 -9.72
C MET A 117 17.01 14.45 -9.23
N PHE A 118 17.03 15.70 -9.70
CA PHE A 118 17.99 16.71 -9.26
C PHE A 118 17.80 17.06 -7.78
N PHE A 119 16.55 17.29 -7.36
CA PHE A 119 16.23 17.62 -5.96
C PHE A 119 16.51 16.46 -5.01
N TYR A 120 16.31 15.22 -5.45
CA TYR A 120 16.72 14.03 -4.70
C TYR A 120 18.23 13.97 -4.45
N GLY A 121 19.04 14.35 -5.45
CA GLY A 121 20.48 14.53 -5.31
C GLY A 121 20.88 15.57 -4.28
N LEU A 122 20.29 16.76 -4.39
CA LEU A 122 20.49 17.86 -3.42
C LEU A 122 20.13 17.40 -2.01
N ASN A 123 18.96 16.77 -1.86
CA ASN A 123 18.52 16.23 -0.58
C ASN A 123 19.53 15.25 0.01
N ALA A 124 20.08 14.34 -0.81
CA ALA A 124 21.10 13.39 -0.34
C ALA A 124 22.37 14.10 0.14
N VAL A 125 22.88 15.07 -0.62
CA VAL A 125 24.08 15.84 -0.22
C VAL A 125 23.82 16.66 1.05
N PHE A 126 22.68 17.34 1.14
CA PHE A 126 22.30 18.12 2.32
C PHE A 126 22.16 17.22 3.55
N MET A 127 21.53 16.06 3.39
CA MET A 127 21.42 15.05 4.43
C MET A 127 22.81 14.55 4.88
N ALA A 128 23.74 14.31 3.95
CA ALA A 128 25.11 13.91 4.29
C ALA A 128 25.81 14.95 5.18
N ILE A 129 25.70 16.22 4.80
CA ILE A 129 26.36 17.34 5.47
C ILE A 129 25.75 17.60 6.84
N LEU A 130 24.43 17.60 6.95
CA LEU A 130 23.74 17.85 8.22
C LEU A 130 23.93 16.67 9.19
N ASN A 131 23.87 15.42 8.70
CA ASN A 131 24.10 14.25 9.54
C ASN A 131 25.55 14.17 10.05
N SER A 132 26.56 14.58 9.26
CA SER A 132 27.95 14.64 9.73
C SER A 132 28.16 15.70 10.83
N HIS A 133 27.35 16.76 10.81
CA HIS A 133 27.26 17.76 11.87
C HIS A 133 26.33 17.36 13.03
N LYS A 134 25.83 16.12 13.06
CA LYS A 134 24.89 15.59 14.06
C LYS A 134 23.52 16.29 14.09
N ILE A 135 23.10 16.90 12.98
CA ILE A 135 21.78 17.54 12.84
C ILE A 135 20.84 16.57 12.11
N PHE A 136 20.18 15.70 12.87
CA PHE A 136 19.31 14.63 12.32
C PHE A 136 17.83 15.03 12.25
N GLY A 137 17.39 15.98 13.08
CA GLY A 137 15.95 16.29 13.23
C GLY A 137 15.32 16.82 11.93
N ILE A 138 15.96 17.81 11.29
CA ILE A 138 15.45 18.38 10.04
C ILE A 138 15.55 17.41 8.86
N THR A 139 16.60 16.59 8.80
CA THR A 139 16.79 15.61 7.72
C THR A 139 15.76 14.49 7.81
N ALA A 140 15.39 14.07 9.02
CA ALA A 140 14.30 13.12 9.26
C ALA A 140 12.90 13.72 9.03
N ALA A 141 12.71 15.02 9.29
CA ALA A 141 11.43 15.70 9.10
C ALA A 141 11.17 16.17 7.65
N ALA A 142 12.20 16.29 6.82
CA ALA A 142 12.09 16.80 5.45
C ALA A 142 11.03 16.07 4.57
N PRO A 143 10.89 14.72 4.62
CA PRO A 143 9.83 14.01 3.88
C PRO A 143 8.40 14.39 4.29
N ILE A 144 8.20 14.91 5.51
CA ILE A 144 6.88 15.38 5.97
C ILE A 144 6.40 16.54 5.09
N LEU A 145 7.30 17.46 4.76
CA LEU A 145 6.96 18.61 3.92
C LEU A 145 6.60 18.18 2.49
N ASN A 146 7.31 17.18 1.93
CA ASN A 146 6.92 16.58 0.66
C ASN A 146 5.48 16.05 0.70
N ASN A 147 5.14 15.24 1.71
CA ASN A 147 3.80 14.70 1.87
C ASN A 147 2.74 15.81 2.01
N VAL A 148 3.01 16.86 2.79
CA VAL A 148 2.09 17.99 2.95
C VAL A 148 1.85 18.70 1.61
N VAL A 149 2.89 18.99 0.84
CA VAL A 149 2.76 19.66 -0.46
C VAL A 149 2.01 18.78 -1.47
N VAL A 150 2.33 17.48 -1.53
CA VAL A 150 1.63 16.52 -2.42
C VAL A 150 0.16 16.41 -2.05
N ILE A 151 -0.17 16.25 -0.76
CA ILE A 151 -1.56 16.20 -0.27
C ILE A 151 -2.30 17.50 -0.60
N THR A 152 -1.66 18.65 -0.37
CA THR A 152 -2.25 19.96 -0.69
C THR A 152 -2.54 20.06 -2.19
N THR A 153 -1.59 19.69 -3.04
CA THR A 153 -1.77 19.70 -4.50
C THR A 153 -2.90 18.78 -4.95
N LEU A 154 -2.97 17.58 -4.38
CA LEU A 154 -4.05 16.62 -4.61
C LEU A 154 -5.43 17.19 -4.24
N LEU A 155 -5.54 17.89 -3.10
CA LEU A 155 -6.76 18.56 -2.69
C LEU A 155 -7.13 19.72 -3.62
N LEU A 156 -6.17 20.54 -4.03
CA LEU A 156 -6.37 21.63 -5.00
C LEU A 156 -6.85 21.08 -6.35
N TYR A 157 -6.30 19.96 -6.81
CA TYR A 157 -6.73 19.27 -8.03
C TYR A 157 -8.19 18.80 -7.89
N ARG A 158 -8.53 18.19 -6.74
CA ARG A 158 -9.89 17.74 -6.44
C ARG A 158 -10.91 18.88 -6.38
N MET A 159 -10.49 20.09 -5.99
CA MET A 159 -11.28 21.32 -5.98
C MET A 159 -11.40 21.96 -7.38
N GLY A 160 -10.66 21.47 -8.37
CA GLY A 160 -10.63 22.01 -9.74
C GLY A 160 -9.80 23.28 -9.89
N TRP A 161 -9.00 23.66 -8.88
CA TRP A 161 -8.18 24.88 -8.92
C TRP A 161 -6.89 24.68 -9.70
N VAL A 162 -6.44 23.43 -9.81
CA VAL A 162 -5.28 23.06 -10.63
C VAL A 162 -5.66 21.90 -11.54
N GLY A 163 -5.17 21.95 -12.78
CA GLY A 163 -5.32 20.86 -13.75
C GLY A 163 -4.29 19.74 -13.54
N VAL A 164 -4.22 18.83 -14.51
CA VAL A 164 -3.27 17.70 -14.53
C VAL A 164 -1.81 18.19 -14.48
N THR A 165 -1.50 19.32 -15.13
CA THR A 165 -0.22 20.03 -15.03
C THR A 165 0.14 20.38 -13.60
N GLY A 166 -0.78 21.00 -12.88
CA GLY A 166 -0.55 21.45 -11.50
C GLY A 166 -0.37 20.30 -10.54
N LEU A 167 -1.06 19.16 -10.77
CA LEU A 167 -0.81 17.92 -10.04
C LEU A 167 0.64 17.42 -10.25
N ALA A 168 1.11 17.42 -11.50
CA ALA A 168 2.47 17.00 -11.83
C ALA A 168 3.52 17.94 -11.20
N VAL A 169 3.35 19.25 -11.38
CA VAL A 169 4.25 20.26 -10.83
C VAL A 169 4.28 20.23 -9.31
N GLY A 170 3.13 20.08 -8.64
CA GLY A 170 3.06 20.05 -7.19
C GLY A 170 3.78 18.86 -6.56
N THR A 171 3.86 17.73 -7.27
CA THR A 171 4.63 16.56 -6.81
C THR A 171 6.13 16.83 -6.80
N THR A 172 6.64 17.35 -7.92
CA THR A 172 8.04 17.79 -8.04
C THR A 172 8.35 18.92 -7.07
N ALA A 173 7.43 19.86 -6.89
CA ALA A 173 7.54 20.94 -5.92
C ALA A 173 7.61 20.42 -4.48
N GLY A 174 6.90 19.33 -4.16
CA GLY A 174 7.02 18.67 -2.85
C GLY A 174 8.42 18.12 -2.60
N ILE A 175 9.05 17.52 -3.59
CA ILE A 175 10.43 17.01 -3.47
C ILE A 175 11.43 18.17 -3.41
N ALA A 176 11.21 19.24 -4.19
CA ALA A 176 11.98 20.47 -4.08
C ALA A 176 11.87 21.08 -2.69
N ALA A 177 10.67 21.16 -2.11
CA ALA A 177 10.44 21.66 -0.75
C ALA A 177 11.19 20.81 0.30
N MET A 178 11.17 19.48 0.17
CA MET A 178 11.95 18.57 1.01
C MET A 178 13.46 18.83 0.95
N ALA A 179 14.01 19.17 -0.22
CA ALA A 179 15.42 19.56 -0.32
C ALA A 179 15.67 20.97 0.26
N LEU A 180 14.80 21.93 -0.06
CA LEU A 180 14.99 23.34 0.30
C LEU A 180 14.83 23.62 1.80
N VAL A 181 14.00 22.86 2.52
CA VAL A 181 13.79 23.04 3.97
C VAL A 181 15.08 22.82 4.79
N GLN A 182 16.07 22.13 4.22
CA GLN A 182 17.37 21.88 4.84
C GLN A 182 18.36 23.04 4.66
N VAL A 183 18.14 23.93 3.68
CA VAL A 183 19.03 25.05 3.36
C VAL A 183 19.25 26.02 4.53
N PRO A 184 18.22 26.44 5.30
CA PRO A 184 18.43 27.32 6.46
C PRO A 184 19.38 26.72 7.50
N TRP A 185 19.40 25.40 7.66
CA TRP A 185 20.31 24.72 8.59
C TRP A 185 21.74 24.67 8.06
N LEU A 186 21.92 24.56 6.75
CA LEU A 186 23.24 24.69 6.10
C LEU A 186 23.82 26.10 6.28
N LEU A 187 22.98 27.13 6.23
CA LEU A 187 23.39 28.51 6.49
C LEU A 187 23.74 28.72 7.98
N LYS A 188 23.01 28.08 8.91
CA LYS A 188 23.32 28.13 10.36
C LYS A 188 24.68 27.53 10.70
N ILE A 189 25.09 26.44 10.04
CA ILE A 189 26.44 25.87 10.19
C ILE A 189 27.51 26.65 9.43
N ARG A 190 27.16 27.82 8.87
CA ARG A 190 28.03 28.74 8.11
C ARG A 190 28.71 28.07 6.91
N MET A 191 28.05 27.09 6.29
CA MET A 191 28.53 26.50 5.05
C MET A 191 28.43 27.52 3.90
N PRO A 192 29.53 27.85 3.20
CA PRO A 192 29.43 28.60 1.95
C PRO A 192 28.89 27.69 0.85
N ILE A 193 27.62 27.84 0.48
CA ILE A 193 26.99 27.05 -0.60
C ILE A 193 27.50 27.58 -1.95
N ARG A 194 28.55 26.97 -2.48
CA ARG A 194 29.17 27.34 -3.76
C ARG A 194 29.50 26.05 -4.52
N PRO A 195 28.58 25.53 -5.36
CA PRO A 195 28.84 24.32 -6.14
C PRO A 195 30.14 24.47 -6.93
N ARG A 196 31.06 23.50 -6.80
CA ARG A 196 32.36 23.50 -7.50
C ARG A 196 32.47 22.30 -8.42
N PHE A 197 33.02 22.53 -9.60
CA PHE A 197 33.33 21.50 -10.59
C PHE A 197 34.84 21.46 -10.81
N SER A 198 35.49 20.30 -10.60
CA SER A 198 36.93 20.15 -10.80
C SER A 198 37.28 18.76 -11.35
N LEU A 199 37.17 18.56 -12.67
CA LEU A 199 37.32 17.24 -13.32
C LEU A 199 38.65 16.51 -13.03
N ARG A 200 39.67 17.21 -12.49
CA ARG A 200 40.99 16.67 -12.13
C ARG A 200 41.16 16.38 -10.63
N ASP A 201 40.11 16.49 -9.83
CA ASP A 201 40.23 16.26 -8.39
C ASP A 201 40.35 14.76 -8.08
N PRO A 202 41.41 14.30 -7.37
CA PRO A 202 41.59 12.88 -7.02
C PRO A 202 40.43 12.29 -6.20
N LEU A 203 39.58 13.15 -5.62
CA LEU A 203 38.33 12.75 -4.96
C LEU A 203 37.34 12.06 -5.93
N LEU A 204 37.32 12.42 -7.23
CA LEU A 204 36.47 11.76 -8.25
C LEU A 204 36.84 10.29 -8.46
N GLY A 205 38.14 10.00 -8.56
CA GLY A 205 38.62 8.63 -8.75
C GLY A 205 38.21 7.72 -7.58
N SER A 206 38.32 8.25 -6.36
CA SER A 206 37.88 7.54 -5.15
C SER A 206 36.37 7.27 -5.16
N VAL A 207 35.55 8.24 -5.55
CA VAL A 207 34.09 8.09 -5.63
C VAL A 207 33.69 7.02 -6.66
N VAL A 208 34.31 7.01 -7.85
CA VAL A 208 33.98 6.05 -8.91
C VAL A 208 34.37 4.61 -8.53
N THR A 209 35.59 4.40 -8.04
CA THR A 209 36.06 3.05 -7.68
C THR A 209 35.27 2.45 -6.51
N LEU A 210 34.89 3.27 -5.52
CA LEU A 210 34.07 2.84 -4.38
C LEU A 210 32.60 2.57 -4.76
N SER A 211 32.09 3.21 -5.82
CA SER A 211 30.68 3.06 -6.27
C SER A 211 30.42 1.77 -7.05
N LEU A 212 31.43 1.21 -7.72
CA LEU A 212 31.23 0.14 -8.71
C LEU A 212 30.56 -1.12 -8.14
N PRO A 213 30.94 -1.66 -6.96
CA PRO A 213 30.29 -2.87 -6.42
C PRO A 213 28.84 -2.61 -6.00
N VAL A 214 28.56 -1.42 -5.48
CA VAL A 214 27.22 -0.99 -5.05
C VAL A 214 26.32 -0.79 -6.27
N LEU A 215 26.87 -0.25 -7.35
CA LEU A 215 26.19 -0.09 -8.64
C LEU A 215 25.74 -1.43 -9.24
N VAL A 216 26.55 -2.49 -9.13
CA VAL A 216 26.18 -3.82 -9.67
C VAL A 216 24.98 -4.41 -8.94
N VAL A 217 24.98 -4.38 -7.61
CA VAL A 217 23.86 -4.90 -6.80
C VAL A 217 22.60 -4.04 -7.01
N ALA A 218 22.75 -2.72 -7.10
CA ALA A 218 21.65 -1.83 -7.40
C ALA A 218 21.06 -2.07 -8.81
N ALA A 219 21.91 -2.28 -9.82
CA ALA A 219 21.49 -2.57 -11.18
C ALA A 219 20.69 -3.88 -11.26
N ALA A 220 21.09 -4.92 -10.52
CA ALA A 220 20.32 -6.17 -10.46
C ALA A 220 18.91 -5.97 -9.89
N ASN A 221 18.79 -5.21 -8.80
CA ASN A 221 17.47 -4.88 -8.20
C ASN A 221 16.64 -3.95 -9.09
N LEU A 222 17.30 -3.07 -9.86
CA LEU A 222 16.65 -2.22 -10.84
C LEU A 222 16.02 -3.03 -11.97
N VAL A 223 16.74 -4.02 -12.52
CA VAL A 223 16.20 -4.93 -13.54
C VAL A 223 14.99 -5.69 -13.00
N ALA A 224 15.08 -6.23 -11.77
CA ALA A 224 13.96 -6.92 -11.12
C ALA A 224 12.72 -6.01 -10.99
N THR A 225 12.95 -4.76 -10.58
CA THR A 225 11.90 -3.76 -10.41
C THR A 225 11.30 -3.35 -11.75
N ALA A 226 12.12 -3.17 -12.79
CA ALA A 226 11.66 -2.83 -14.13
C ALA A 226 10.78 -3.94 -14.72
N VAL A 227 11.22 -5.20 -14.63
CA VAL A 227 10.42 -6.35 -15.09
C VAL A 227 9.11 -6.46 -14.33
N ARG A 228 9.16 -6.38 -13.00
CA ARG A 228 7.96 -6.37 -12.14
C ARG A 228 7.01 -5.26 -12.57
N THR A 229 7.49 -4.02 -12.61
CA THR A 229 6.71 -2.84 -13.00
C THR A 229 6.01 -3.06 -14.33
N ASN A 230 6.74 -3.52 -15.36
CA ASN A 230 6.20 -3.79 -16.68
C ASN A 230 5.05 -4.82 -16.67
N LEU A 231 5.18 -5.88 -15.88
CA LEU A 231 4.14 -6.89 -15.70
C LEU A 231 2.90 -6.32 -14.98
N LEU A 232 3.07 -5.46 -13.97
CA LEU A 232 1.93 -4.84 -13.30
C LEU A 232 1.17 -3.86 -14.20
N TYR A 233 1.84 -3.21 -15.14
CA TYR A 233 1.20 -2.29 -16.10
C TYR A 233 0.38 -2.97 -17.17
N SER A 234 0.53 -4.28 -17.38
CA SER A 234 -0.23 -4.94 -18.43
C SER A 234 -1.73 -4.97 -18.15
N VAL A 235 -2.16 -4.74 -16.90
CA VAL A 235 -3.56 -4.73 -16.48
C VAL A 235 -3.80 -3.46 -15.65
N GLY A 236 -4.94 -2.81 -15.86
CA GLY A 236 -5.28 -1.56 -15.18
C GLY A 236 -5.42 -1.70 -13.68
N GLY A 237 -4.86 -0.71 -12.96
CA GLY A 237 -4.83 -0.64 -11.51
C GLY A 237 -3.80 -1.57 -10.86
N GLY A 238 -3.02 -2.31 -11.66
CA GLY A 238 -2.05 -3.26 -11.14
C GLY A 238 -0.93 -2.59 -10.36
N TYR A 239 -0.28 -1.60 -10.97
CA TYR A 239 0.84 -0.91 -10.34
C TYR A 239 0.40 -0.10 -9.11
N THR A 240 -0.74 0.58 -9.22
CA THR A 240 -1.39 1.28 -8.11
C THR A 240 -1.65 0.32 -6.94
N THR A 241 -2.27 -0.83 -7.22
CA THR A 241 -2.56 -1.88 -6.22
C THR A 241 -1.29 -2.31 -5.50
N TYR A 242 -0.21 -2.58 -6.23
CA TYR A 242 1.07 -2.94 -5.63
C TYR A 242 1.64 -1.85 -4.76
N THR A 243 1.64 -0.60 -5.23
CA THR A 243 2.19 0.53 -4.47
C THR A 243 1.46 0.71 -3.15
N PHE A 244 0.12 0.62 -3.14
CA PHE A 244 -0.68 0.70 -1.92
C PHE A 244 -0.42 -0.49 -0.98
N CYS A 245 -0.39 -1.72 -1.51
CA CYS A 245 -0.11 -2.90 -0.70
C CYS A 245 1.32 -2.91 -0.13
N PHE A 246 2.29 -2.44 -0.92
CA PHE A 246 3.68 -2.31 -0.52
C PHE A 246 3.84 -1.42 0.70
N GLN A 247 3.21 -0.24 0.70
CA GLN A 247 3.23 0.69 1.83
C GLN A 247 2.61 0.08 3.09
N LEU A 248 1.48 -0.64 2.96
CA LEU A 248 0.82 -1.31 4.08
C LEU A 248 1.69 -2.42 4.69
N VAL A 249 2.37 -3.19 3.84
CA VAL A 249 3.28 -4.28 4.26
C VAL A 249 4.57 -3.74 4.87
N MET A 250 5.10 -2.63 4.37
CA MET A 250 6.34 -2.04 4.87
C MET A 250 6.19 -1.34 6.22
N MET A 251 4.99 -0.85 6.57
CA MET A 251 4.75 -0.23 7.89
C MET A 251 5.10 -1.14 9.08
N PRO A 252 4.51 -2.34 9.24
CA PRO A 252 4.82 -3.21 10.37
C PRO A 252 6.27 -3.70 10.34
N TYR A 253 6.81 -3.97 9.14
CA TYR A 253 8.22 -4.31 8.97
C TYR A 253 9.14 -3.20 9.49
N GLY A 254 8.92 -1.94 9.08
CA GLY A 254 9.72 -0.79 9.46
C GLY A 254 9.70 -0.51 10.97
N ILE A 255 8.56 -0.73 11.62
CA ILE A 255 8.41 -0.52 13.06
C ILE A 255 9.07 -1.66 13.86
N ILE A 256 8.85 -2.92 13.46
CA ILE A 256 9.21 -4.08 14.29
C ILE A 256 10.57 -4.66 13.87
N ALA A 257 10.73 -5.09 12.62
CA ALA A 257 11.93 -5.79 12.17
C ALA A 257 13.16 -4.88 12.24
N VAL A 258 13.04 -3.64 11.77
CA VAL A 258 14.17 -2.70 11.78
C VAL A 258 14.59 -2.37 13.21
N SER A 259 13.63 -2.22 14.14
CA SER A 259 13.92 -1.97 15.55
C SER A 259 14.67 -3.14 16.20
N ILE A 260 14.16 -4.37 16.04
CA ILE A 260 14.81 -5.58 16.56
C ILE A 260 16.23 -5.71 15.99
N ALA A 261 16.35 -5.55 14.67
CA ALA A 261 17.63 -5.66 13.99
C ALA A 261 18.62 -4.57 14.40
N THR A 262 18.16 -3.39 14.82
CA THR A 262 19.01 -2.28 15.28
C THR A 262 19.49 -2.49 16.71
N VAL A 263 18.66 -3.08 17.57
CA VAL A 263 19.03 -3.44 18.95
C VAL A 263 20.00 -4.62 18.98
N LEU A 264 19.77 -5.66 18.17
CA LEU A 264 20.55 -6.89 18.25
C LEU A 264 21.84 -6.87 17.43
N TYR A 265 21.94 -6.03 16.40
CA TYR A 265 23.11 -6.01 15.51
C TYR A 265 24.43 -5.64 16.23
N PRO A 266 24.49 -4.61 17.10
CA PRO A 266 25.72 -4.30 17.84
C PRO A 266 26.19 -5.47 18.71
N THR A 267 25.27 -6.13 19.41
CA THR A 267 25.56 -7.30 20.25
C THR A 267 26.06 -8.48 19.42
N LEU A 268 25.46 -8.74 18.25
CA LEU A 268 25.96 -9.75 17.31
C LEU A 268 27.37 -9.43 16.81
N ALA A 269 27.64 -8.18 16.45
CA ALA A 269 28.97 -7.75 16.01
C ALA A 269 30.02 -7.87 17.13
N GLU A 270 29.63 -7.58 18.38
CA GLU A 270 30.50 -7.75 19.54
C GLU A 270 30.82 -9.22 19.83
N HIS A 271 29.81 -10.10 19.85
CA HIS A 271 30.03 -11.53 20.04
C HIS A 271 30.87 -12.14 18.91
N ALA A 272 30.65 -11.70 17.66
CA ALA A 272 31.48 -12.10 16.53
C ALA A 272 32.93 -11.61 16.64
N ALA A 273 33.15 -10.41 17.18
CA ALA A 273 34.50 -9.87 17.39
C ALA A 273 35.25 -10.58 18.53
N LYS A 274 34.52 -11.06 19.55
CA LYS A 274 35.05 -11.84 20.68
C LYS A 274 35.17 -13.34 20.41
N ASP A 275 34.74 -13.80 19.24
CA ASP A 275 34.65 -15.22 18.88
C ASP A 275 33.78 -16.05 19.86
N ASP A 276 32.83 -15.41 20.55
CA ASP A 276 31.90 -16.08 21.46
C ASP A 276 30.74 -16.68 20.67
N ARG A 277 31.00 -17.84 20.09
CA ARG A 277 30.06 -18.55 19.22
C ARG A 277 28.76 -18.91 19.95
N ALA A 278 28.82 -19.29 21.22
CA ALA A 278 27.63 -19.69 21.98
C ALA A 278 26.68 -18.51 22.17
N GLN A 279 27.18 -17.36 22.62
CA GLN A 279 26.37 -16.15 22.79
C GLN A 279 25.92 -15.58 21.45
N PHE A 280 26.73 -15.70 20.39
CA PHE A 280 26.34 -15.31 19.04
C PHE A 280 25.14 -16.11 18.53
N LEU A 281 25.19 -17.44 18.63
CA LEU A 281 24.11 -18.34 18.19
C LEU A 281 22.82 -18.12 18.98
N GLU A 282 22.92 -17.89 20.30
CA GLU A 282 21.77 -17.58 21.15
C GLU A 282 21.15 -16.22 20.79
N THR A 283 21.97 -15.19 20.58
CA THR A 283 21.50 -13.85 20.18
C THR A 283 20.84 -13.88 18.79
N MET A 284 21.43 -14.61 17.85
CA MET A 284 20.85 -14.84 16.53
C MET A 284 19.49 -15.56 16.62
N SER A 285 19.43 -16.65 17.39
CA SER A 285 18.21 -17.41 17.61
C SER A 285 17.11 -16.54 18.23
N ARG A 286 17.46 -15.73 19.23
CA ARG A 286 16.57 -14.78 19.88
C ARG A 286 16.02 -13.75 18.90
N GLY A 287 16.85 -13.19 18.03
CA GLY A 287 16.42 -12.23 17.02
C GLY A 287 15.43 -12.82 16.03
N VAL A 288 15.67 -14.05 15.55
CA VAL A 288 14.73 -14.76 14.68
C VAL A 288 13.42 -15.04 15.42
N ARG A 289 13.47 -15.52 16.67
CA ARG A 289 12.27 -15.80 17.47
C ARG A 289 11.44 -14.55 17.73
N TRP A 290 12.05 -13.44 18.13
CA TRP A 290 11.35 -12.17 18.37
C TRP A 290 10.74 -11.58 17.10
N THR A 291 11.46 -11.68 15.98
CA THR A 291 10.96 -11.20 14.68
C THR A 291 9.73 -12.00 14.25
N THR A 292 9.80 -13.33 14.31
CA THR A 292 8.67 -14.21 13.96
C THR A 292 7.52 -14.04 14.95
N LEU A 293 7.79 -13.94 16.26
CA LEU A 293 6.79 -13.73 17.31
C LEU A 293 5.89 -12.53 17.03
N ALA A 294 6.49 -11.45 16.58
CA ALA A 294 5.81 -10.18 16.38
C ALA A 294 5.18 -10.06 14.98
N LEU A 295 5.90 -10.45 13.92
CA LEU A 295 5.43 -10.21 12.55
C LEU A 295 4.49 -11.28 12.00
N LEU A 296 4.58 -12.53 12.48
CA LEU A 296 3.71 -13.60 12.01
C LEU A 296 2.22 -13.36 12.28
N PRO A 297 1.77 -13.00 13.49
CA PRO A 297 0.36 -12.69 13.73
C PRO A 297 -0.10 -11.47 12.94
N ILE A 298 0.79 -10.49 12.70
CA ILE A 298 0.47 -9.31 11.89
C ILE A 298 0.27 -9.71 10.42
N SER A 299 1.15 -10.55 9.88
CA SER A 299 1.04 -11.09 8.52
C SER A 299 -0.28 -11.86 8.33
N VAL A 300 -0.62 -12.74 9.27
CA VAL A 300 -1.89 -13.48 9.24
C VAL A 300 -3.09 -12.55 9.43
N GLY A 301 -3.00 -11.57 10.33
CA GLY A 301 -4.05 -10.58 10.56
C GLY A 301 -4.33 -9.74 9.30
N ILE A 302 -3.29 -9.25 8.62
CA ILE A 302 -3.43 -8.53 7.34
C ILE A 302 -4.03 -9.44 6.27
N CYS A 303 -3.65 -10.72 6.24
CA CYS A 303 -4.21 -11.68 5.29
C CYS A 303 -5.72 -11.88 5.48
N LEU A 304 -6.17 -12.07 6.72
CA LEU A 304 -7.59 -12.27 7.06
C LEU A 304 -8.42 -11.00 6.90
N LEU A 305 -7.84 -9.86 7.28
CA LEU A 305 -8.50 -8.56 7.27
C LEU A 305 -8.21 -7.78 5.99
N ALA A 306 -7.67 -8.42 4.94
CA ALA A 306 -7.23 -7.73 3.75
C ALA A 306 -8.36 -6.91 3.12
N GLU A 307 -9.55 -7.50 2.95
CA GLU A 307 -10.72 -6.79 2.40
C GLU A 307 -11.16 -5.62 3.29
N PRO A 308 -11.49 -5.79 4.58
CA PRO A 308 -11.91 -4.65 5.39
C PRO A 308 -10.82 -3.59 5.55
N ILE A 309 -9.53 -3.95 5.60
CA ILE A 309 -8.43 -2.99 5.60
C ILE A 309 -8.43 -2.18 4.30
N THR A 310 -8.49 -2.83 3.15
CA THR A 310 -8.52 -2.15 1.85
C THR A 310 -9.75 -1.25 1.72
N ARG A 311 -10.93 -1.75 2.10
CA ARG A 311 -12.17 -0.97 2.06
C ARG A 311 -12.09 0.27 2.95
N VAL A 312 -11.57 0.09 4.17
CA VAL A 312 -11.45 1.19 5.11
C VAL A 312 -10.47 2.27 4.61
N LEU A 313 -9.30 1.84 4.17
CA LEU A 313 -8.23 2.77 3.82
C LEU A 313 -8.43 3.41 2.45
N PHE A 314 -9.04 2.70 1.51
CA PHE A 314 -9.03 3.09 0.10
C PHE A 314 -10.40 3.26 -0.54
N GLU A 315 -11.47 2.54 -0.14
CA GLU A 315 -12.81 2.60 -0.77
C GLU A 315 -13.53 3.94 -0.54
N ARG A 316 -13.10 4.97 -1.27
CA ARG A 316 -13.56 6.35 -1.15
C ARG A 316 -13.36 7.04 -2.50
N GLY A 317 -14.26 7.97 -2.84
CA GLY A 317 -14.11 8.79 -4.04
C GLY A 317 -14.05 7.97 -5.33
N GLN A 318 -12.94 8.04 -6.06
CA GLN A 318 -12.71 7.33 -7.33
C GLN A 318 -12.27 5.86 -7.16
N PHE A 319 -12.17 5.35 -5.94
CA PHE A 319 -11.77 3.96 -5.67
C PHE A 319 -13.00 3.18 -5.22
N HIS A 320 -13.48 2.28 -6.07
CA HIS A 320 -14.74 1.59 -5.89
C HIS A 320 -14.56 0.23 -5.18
N TYR A 321 -15.69 -0.43 -4.88
CA TYR A 321 -15.68 -1.74 -4.25
C TYR A 321 -14.95 -2.81 -5.07
N ALA A 322 -15.08 -2.78 -6.41
CA ALA A 322 -14.38 -3.69 -7.30
C ALA A 322 -12.85 -3.57 -7.18
N ASP A 323 -12.34 -2.34 -7.10
CA ASP A 323 -10.93 -2.04 -6.86
C ASP A 323 -10.49 -2.52 -5.49
N SER A 324 -11.36 -2.37 -4.50
CA SER A 324 -11.12 -2.85 -3.12
C SER A 324 -10.99 -4.37 -3.05
N LEU A 325 -11.84 -5.11 -3.77
CA LEU A 325 -11.75 -6.56 -3.84
C LEU A 325 -10.50 -7.02 -4.60
N PHE A 326 -10.10 -6.28 -5.63
CA PHE A 326 -8.89 -6.57 -6.39
C PHE A 326 -7.62 -6.32 -5.56
N THR A 327 -7.52 -5.16 -4.93
CA THR A 327 -6.40 -4.78 -4.06
C THR A 327 -6.32 -5.66 -2.82
N SER A 328 -7.43 -6.08 -2.22
CA SER A 328 -7.43 -6.95 -1.04
C SER A 328 -6.86 -8.34 -1.32
N ARG A 329 -7.16 -8.93 -2.49
CA ARG A 329 -6.56 -10.20 -2.92
C ARG A 329 -5.04 -10.10 -3.06
N PHE A 330 -4.57 -8.99 -3.63
CA PHE A 330 -3.13 -8.73 -3.72
C PHE A 330 -2.52 -8.56 -2.32
N LEU A 331 -3.15 -7.76 -1.46
CA LEU A 331 -2.68 -7.51 -0.09
C LEU A 331 -2.58 -8.80 0.72
N ALA A 332 -3.57 -9.69 0.62
CA ALA A 332 -3.58 -10.95 1.34
C ALA A 332 -2.38 -11.84 0.98
N LEU A 333 -2.09 -11.99 -0.32
CA LEU A 333 -0.93 -12.74 -0.80
C LEU A 333 0.39 -12.03 -0.48
N TYR A 334 0.41 -10.70 -0.55
CA TYR A 334 1.61 -9.92 -0.28
C TYR A 334 1.99 -9.94 1.19
N ALA A 335 1.02 -10.01 2.11
CA ALA A 335 1.24 -10.10 3.54
C ALA A 335 2.07 -11.34 3.94
N LEU A 336 1.98 -12.44 3.18
CA LEU A 336 2.77 -13.66 3.40
C LEU A 336 4.28 -13.41 3.24
N SER A 337 4.67 -12.37 2.52
CA SER A 337 6.07 -12.02 2.29
C SER A 337 6.73 -11.33 3.49
N ILE A 338 5.97 -10.73 4.42
CA ILE A 338 6.49 -9.88 5.51
C ILE A 338 7.53 -10.61 6.36
N VAL A 339 7.18 -11.79 6.88
CA VAL A 339 8.04 -12.55 7.79
C VAL A 339 9.31 -13.03 7.11
N PRO A 340 9.27 -13.73 5.95
CA PRO A 340 10.49 -14.17 5.29
C PRO A 340 11.35 -12.99 4.83
N TYR A 341 10.75 -11.89 4.37
CA TYR A 341 11.48 -10.66 4.05
C TYR A 341 12.24 -10.12 5.26
N ALA A 342 11.58 -9.98 6.41
CA ALA A 342 12.21 -9.49 7.64
C ALA A 342 13.38 -10.38 8.08
N LEU A 343 13.22 -11.70 8.00
CA LEU A 343 14.26 -12.66 8.37
C LEU A 343 15.44 -12.65 7.39
N VAL A 344 15.21 -12.45 6.09
CA VAL A 344 16.29 -12.27 5.09
C VAL A 344 17.11 -11.01 5.40
N VAL A 345 16.45 -9.90 5.73
CA VAL A 345 17.15 -8.65 6.09
C VAL A 345 17.94 -8.85 7.39
N PHE A 346 17.38 -9.52 8.39
CA PHE A 346 18.08 -9.86 9.62
C PHE A 346 19.28 -10.78 9.36
N ALA A 347 19.12 -11.83 8.55
CA ALA A 347 20.21 -12.73 8.13
C ALA A 347 21.33 -11.96 7.40
N THR A 348 20.98 -10.98 6.57
CA THR A 348 21.96 -10.11 5.90
C THR A 348 22.81 -9.35 6.93
N ARG A 349 22.21 -8.82 8.00
CA ARG A 349 22.96 -8.17 9.09
C ARG A 349 23.87 -9.14 9.84
N ILE A 350 23.45 -10.40 10.01
CA ILE A 350 24.28 -11.45 10.62
C ILE A 350 25.51 -11.72 9.76
N PHE A 351 25.36 -11.85 8.43
CA PHE A 351 26.49 -12.00 7.52
C PHE A 351 27.46 -10.81 7.58
N TYR A 352 26.94 -9.59 7.69
CA TYR A 352 27.77 -8.39 7.85
C TYR A 352 28.52 -8.35 9.17
N ALA A 353 27.91 -8.78 10.28
CA ALA A 353 28.60 -8.95 11.56
C ALA A 353 29.74 -9.97 11.45
N LEU A 354 29.58 -11.00 10.62
CA LEU A 354 30.60 -12.00 10.27
C LEU A 354 31.58 -11.54 9.16
N LYS A 355 31.56 -10.25 8.79
CA LYS A 355 32.40 -9.64 7.74
C LYS A 355 32.29 -10.31 6.37
N ASP A 356 31.16 -10.96 6.07
CA ASP A 356 30.90 -11.58 4.77
C ASP A 356 29.82 -10.84 4.02
N THR A 357 30.23 -10.14 2.98
CA THR A 357 29.35 -9.40 2.08
C THR A 357 29.03 -10.17 0.80
N ARG A 358 29.75 -11.26 0.50
CA ARG A 358 29.65 -12.01 -0.76
C ARG A 358 28.49 -12.98 -0.73
N THR A 359 28.35 -13.74 0.35
CA THR A 359 27.26 -14.71 0.52
C THR A 359 25.87 -14.08 0.40
N PRO A 360 25.54 -12.99 1.12
CA PRO A 360 24.22 -12.34 0.97
C PRO A 360 24.01 -11.73 -0.43
N ALA A 361 25.07 -11.26 -1.10
CA ALA A 361 24.95 -10.73 -2.46
C ALA A 361 24.57 -11.81 -3.47
N TRP A 362 25.21 -12.98 -3.44
CA TRP A 362 24.86 -14.10 -4.31
C TRP A 362 23.46 -14.64 -4.04
N ILE A 363 23.06 -14.71 -2.78
CA ILE A 363 21.70 -15.09 -2.38
C ILE A 363 20.66 -14.08 -2.91
N ASN A 364 20.96 -12.78 -2.87
CA ASN A 364 20.11 -11.73 -3.44
C ASN A 364 19.97 -11.88 -4.96
N ILE A 365 21.07 -12.11 -5.68
CA ILE A 365 21.05 -12.33 -7.14
C ILE A 365 20.20 -13.56 -7.49
N ALA A 366 20.39 -14.68 -6.79
CA ALA A 366 19.58 -15.87 -6.99
C ALA A 366 18.08 -15.61 -6.72
N GLY A 367 17.78 -14.82 -5.68
CA GLY A 367 16.42 -14.37 -5.38
C GLY A 367 15.83 -13.50 -6.48
N VAL A 368 16.59 -12.55 -7.03
CA VAL A 368 16.16 -11.69 -8.16
C VAL A 368 15.82 -12.53 -9.39
N VAL A 369 16.69 -13.46 -9.78
CA VAL A 369 16.46 -14.34 -10.93
C VAL A 369 15.21 -15.18 -10.73
N LEU A 370 15.06 -15.80 -9.55
CA LEU A 370 13.87 -16.58 -9.21
C LEU A 370 12.61 -15.72 -9.21
N ASN A 371 12.67 -14.50 -8.66
CA ASN A 371 11.52 -13.60 -8.62
C ASN A 371 11.05 -13.24 -10.02
N ILE A 372 11.97 -12.92 -10.92
CA ILE A 372 11.65 -12.63 -12.32
C ILE A 372 10.95 -13.84 -12.95
N ALA A 373 11.50 -15.05 -12.80
CA ALA A 373 10.89 -16.26 -13.34
C ALA A 373 9.48 -16.53 -12.76
N LEU A 374 9.32 -16.41 -11.44
CA LEU A 374 8.03 -16.62 -10.77
C LEU A 374 7.02 -15.52 -11.09
N ASN A 375 7.44 -14.28 -11.33
CA ASN A 375 6.55 -13.21 -11.77
C ASN A 375 5.89 -13.58 -13.09
N PHE A 376 6.65 -14.05 -14.09
CA PHE A 376 6.07 -14.51 -15.36
C PHE A 376 5.17 -15.74 -15.18
N LEU A 377 5.59 -16.71 -14.38
CA LEU A 377 4.84 -17.95 -14.18
C LEU A 377 3.51 -17.73 -13.44
N PHE A 378 3.54 -17.06 -12.29
CA PHE A 378 2.33 -16.85 -11.48
C PHE A 378 1.39 -15.81 -12.08
N MET A 379 1.91 -14.84 -12.82
CA MET A 379 1.06 -13.92 -13.55
C MET A 379 0.21 -14.63 -14.61
N ARG A 380 0.75 -15.68 -15.26
CA ARG A 380 0.00 -16.49 -16.22
C ARG A 380 -1.19 -17.23 -15.61
N TRP A 381 -1.09 -17.63 -14.34
CA TRP A 381 -2.11 -18.44 -13.65
C TRP A 381 -3.06 -17.63 -12.77
N PHE A 382 -2.53 -16.66 -12.02
CA PHE A 382 -3.27 -15.90 -11.00
C PHE A 382 -3.46 -14.42 -11.36
N GLY A 383 -2.96 -13.97 -12.51
CA GLY A 383 -2.95 -12.55 -12.87
C GLY A 383 -2.04 -11.72 -11.96
N ILE A 384 -2.37 -10.45 -11.74
CA ILE A 384 -1.54 -9.53 -10.92
C ILE A 384 -1.33 -10.03 -9.48
N PRO A 385 -2.34 -10.58 -8.76
CA PRO A 385 -2.11 -11.17 -7.43
C PRO A 385 -1.02 -12.25 -7.41
N GLY A 386 -0.75 -12.92 -8.54
CA GLY A 386 0.37 -13.85 -8.69
C GLY A 386 1.74 -13.21 -8.46
N ILE A 387 1.89 -11.91 -8.72
CA ILE A 387 3.14 -11.14 -8.48
C ILE A 387 3.37 -10.87 -6.99
N ALA A 388 2.29 -10.81 -6.20
CA ALA A 388 2.42 -10.77 -4.75
C ALA A 388 2.92 -12.12 -4.21
N LEU A 389 2.34 -13.22 -4.72
CA LEU A 389 2.70 -14.58 -4.33
C LEU A 389 4.14 -14.93 -4.74
N SER A 390 4.58 -14.52 -5.93
CA SER A 390 5.95 -14.74 -6.39
C SER A 390 6.95 -14.10 -5.44
N SER A 391 6.65 -12.89 -4.94
CA SER A 391 7.48 -12.19 -3.95
C SER A 391 7.56 -12.99 -2.65
N ALA A 392 6.44 -13.49 -2.13
CA ALA A 392 6.42 -14.32 -0.93
C ALA A 392 7.27 -15.60 -1.10
N VAL A 393 7.09 -16.33 -2.21
CA VAL A 393 7.85 -17.55 -2.50
C VAL A 393 9.34 -17.25 -2.67
N THR A 394 9.71 -16.17 -3.36
CA THR A 394 11.11 -15.73 -3.48
C THR A 394 11.72 -15.50 -2.11
N TYR A 395 11.07 -14.76 -1.22
CA TYR A 395 11.66 -14.48 0.10
C TYR A 395 11.77 -15.74 0.96
N VAL A 396 10.84 -16.68 0.86
CA VAL A 396 10.97 -17.99 1.53
C VAL A 396 12.19 -18.75 1.00
N PHE A 397 12.39 -18.76 -0.32
CA PHE A 397 13.55 -19.37 -0.96
C PHE A 397 14.86 -18.70 -0.51
N THR A 398 14.93 -17.38 -0.56
CA THR A 398 16.10 -16.59 -0.13
C THR A 398 16.39 -16.79 1.36
N LEU A 399 15.35 -16.91 2.20
CA LEU A 399 15.48 -17.24 3.61
C LEU A 399 16.06 -18.64 3.80
N ALA A 400 15.55 -19.64 3.08
CA ALA A 400 16.04 -21.02 3.16
C ALA A 400 17.53 -21.11 2.79
N LEU A 401 17.95 -20.42 1.70
CA LEU A 401 19.36 -20.32 1.34
C LEU A 401 20.20 -19.63 2.42
N SER A 402 19.69 -18.54 3.00
CA SER A 402 20.39 -17.80 4.06
C SER A 402 20.57 -18.64 5.33
N LEU A 403 19.52 -19.33 5.77
CA LEU A 403 19.57 -20.21 6.94
C LEU A 403 20.48 -21.41 6.69
N ASN A 404 20.46 -22.00 5.49
CA ASN A 404 21.37 -23.09 5.15
C ASN A 404 22.84 -22.65 5.11
N ALA A 405 23.12 -21.48 4.54
CA ALA A 405 24.47 -20.91 4.53
C ALA A 405 24.98 -20.60 5.95
N LEU A 406 24.13 -20.01 6.80
CA LEU A 406 24.45 -19.79 8.22
C LEU A 406 24.64 -21.11 8.98
N ARG A 407 23.80 -22.12 8.72
CA ARG A 407 23.92 -23.45 9.34
C ARG A 407 25.26 -24.09 9.02
N LYS A 408 25.68 -24.07 7.75
CA LYS A 408 26.97 -24.66 7.33
C LYS A 408 28.15 -23.90 7.91
N ARG A 409 28.07 -22.57 7.98
CA ARG A 409 29.18 -21.73 8.43
C ARG A 409 29.36 -21.71 9.94
N LEU A 410 28.28 -21.75 10.70
CA LEU A 410 28.28 -21.64 12.16
C LEU A 410 27.98 -22.97 12.86
N GLU A 411 27.99 -24.07 12.10
CA GLU A 411 27.52 -25.44 12.47
C GLU A 411 26.32 -25.35 13.42
N TRP A 412 25.31 -24.61 13.00
CA TRP A 412 24.23 -24.15 13.88
C TRP A 412 23.34 -25.33 14.29
N THR A 413 23.54 -25.82 15.51
CA THR A 413 22.82 -26.98 16.07
C THR A 413 21.37 -26.68 16.46
N LEU A 414 21.05 -25.42 16.80
CA LEU A 414 19.72 -25.00 17.27
C LEU A 414 18.69 -24.74 16.15
N LEU A 415 19.06 -24.94 14.87
CA LEU A 415 18.14 -24.69 13.75
C LEU A 415 16.87 -25.55 13.79
N PRO A 416 16.90 -26.86 14.11
CA PRO A 416 15.69 -27.69 14.21
C PRO A 416 14.71 -27.18 15.27
N ASP A 417 15.22 -26.82 16.46
CA ASP A 417 14.41 -26.25 17.54
C ASP A 417 13.75 -24.93 17.14
N LEU A 418 14.47 -24.13 16.36
CA LEU A 418 13.96 -22.87 15.83
C LEU A 418 12.88 -23.08 14.76
N LEU A 419 13.05 -24.07 13.88
CA LEU A 419 12.01 -24.43 12.91
C LEU A 419 10.74 -24.95 13.59
N LEU A 420 10.90 -25.78 14.62
CA LEU A 420 9.77 -26.24 15.45
C LEU A 420 9.08 -25.06 16.15
N TYR A 421 9.85 -24.08 16.64
CA TYR A 421 9.32 -22.86 17.22
C TYR A 421 8.52 -22.04 16.21
N CYS A 422 9.05 -21.81 15.00
CA CYS A 422 8.31 -21.16 13.92
C CYS A 422 7.02 -21.94 13.56
N GLY A 423 7.07 -23.28 13.56
CA GLY A 423 5.89 -24.12 13.36
C GLY A 423 4.83 -23.94 14.44
N ARG A 424 5.23 -23.88 15.71
CA ARG A 424 4.33 -23.59 16.85
C ARG A 424 3.73 -22.19 16.74
N MET A 425 4.48 -21.21 16.28
CA MET A 425 3.98 -19.85 16.03
C MET A 425 2.98 -19.77 14.89
N LEU A 426 3.24 -20.52 13.81
CA LEU A 426 2.28 -20.68 12.72
C LEU A 426 0.99 -21.31 13.27
N GLY A 427 1.09 -22.35 14.08
CA GLY A 427 -0.06 -22.95 14.78
C GLY A 427 -0.83 -21.94 15.64
N ALA A 428 -0.13 -21.13 16.46
CA ALA A 428 -0.76 -20.09 17.28
C ALA A 428 -1.44 -18.99 16.43
N SER A 429 -0.81 -18.57 15.33
CA SER A 429 -1.37 -17.57 14.41
C SER A 429 -2.57 -18.11 13.64
N LEU A 430 -2.56 -19.40 13.27
CA LEU A 430 -3.70 -20.07 12.65
C LEU A 430 -4.85 -20.29 13.64
N ALA A 431 -4.56 -20.55 14.92
CA ALA A 431 -5.58 -20.60 15.97
C ALA A 431 -6.24 -19.22 16.18
N MET A 432 -5.44 -18.15 16.18
CA MET A 432 -5.96 -16.78 16.15
C MET A 432 -6.84 -16.56 14.91
N ALA A 433 -6.39 -16.99 13.74
CA ALA A 433 -7.15 -16.88 12.49
C ALA A 433 -8.51 -17.59 12.56
N ALA A 434 -8.52 -18.83 13.04
CA ALA A 434 -9.71 -19.64 13.21
C ALA A 434 -10.72 -19.02 14.18
N PHE A 435 -10.26 -18.25 15.16
CA PHE A 435 -11.13 -17.51 16.08
C PHE A 435 -11.66 -16.19 15.49
N VAL A 436 -10.79 -15.44 14.81
CA VAL A 436 -11.15 -14.12 14.24
C VAL A 436 -12.09 -14.26 13.04
N TRP A 437 -11.94 -15.31 12.23
CA TRP A 437 -12.76 -15.55 11.04
C TRP A 437 -14.29 -15.59 11.32
N PRO A 438 -14.81 -16.41 12.25
CA PRO A 438 -16.24 -16.40 12.56
C PRO A 438 -16.71 -15.08 13.18
N LEU A 439 -15.86 -14.38 13.94
CA LEU A 439 -16.21 -13.06 14.48
C LEU A 439 -16.45 -12.04 13.35
N LEU A 440 -15.68 -12.14 12.26
CA LEU A 440 -15.88 -11.32 11.06
C LEU A 440 -17.18 -11.69 10.33
N THR A 441 -17.49 -12.98 10.16
CA THR A 441 -18.72 -13.38 9.45
C THR A 441 -20.00 -13.08 10.22
N LEU A 442 -19.95 -13.11 11.56
CA LEU A 442 -21.06 -12.74 12.43
C LEU A 442 -21.33 -11.23 12.48
N THR A 443 -20.32 -10.40 12.18
CA THR A 443 -20.41 -8.94 12.25
C THR A 443 -20.66 -8.27 10.89
N GLN A 444 -20.54 -9.02 9.79
CA GLN A 444 -20.87 -8.56 8.44
C GLN A 444 -22.40 -8.54 8.25
N PRO A 445 -23.00 -7.44 7.76
CA PRO A 445 -24.42 -7.44 7.41
C PRO A 445 -24.68 -8.45 6.28
N LYS A 446 -25.49 -9.48 6.56
CA LYS A 446 -25.91 -10.46 5.54
C LYS A 446 -26.90 -9.80 4.58
N ILE A 447 -26.45 -9.51 3.36
CA ILE A 447 -27.33 -9.13 2.25
C ILE A 447 -27.86 -10.42 1.63
N ALA A 448 -29.16 -10.70 1.74
CA ALA A 448 -29.82 -11.75 0.99
C ALA A 448 -30.24 -11.18 -0.38
N ILE A 449 -29.79 -11.82 -1.46
CA ILE A 449 -30.20 -11.50 -2.83
C ILE A 449 -31.05 -12.67 -3.29
N LEU A 450 -32.32 -12.41 -3.59
CA LEU A 450 -33.22 -13.37 -4.23
C LEU A 450 -32.96 -13.29 -5.74
N GLU A 451 -32.48 -14.38 -6.34
CA GLU A 451 -32.31 -14.51 -7.79
C GLU A 451 -33.63 -15.00 -8.45
N GLN A 452 -33.94 -14.48 -9.64
CA GLN A 452 -35.04 -14.97 -10.48
C GLN A 452 -34.78 -16.43 -10.90
N GLY A 453 -35.78 -17.31 -10.76
CA GLY A 453 -35.69 -18.67 -11.30
C GLY A 453 -36.49 -19.77 -10.60
N ARG A 454 -37.31 -19.49 -9.59
CA ARG A 454 -38.34 -20.43 -9.14
C ARG A 454 -39.69 -19.75 -9.14
N GLU A 455 -40.59 -20.25 -9.99
CA GLU A 455 -42.01 -19.95 -9.91
C GLU A 455 -42.53 -20.42 -8.55
N PHE A 456 -43.19 -19.52 -7.83
CA PHE A 456 -43.95 -19.84 -6.63
C PHE A 456 -45.35 -19.24 -6.73
N PRO A 457 -46.38 -19.92 -6.18
CA PRO A 457 -47.77 -19.54 -6.35
C PRO A 457 -48.02 -18.16 -5.74
N ALA A 458 -48.54 -17.24 -6.56
CA ALA A 458 -48.96 -15.92 -6.13
C ALA A 458 -50.22 -16.04 -5.26
N HIS A 459 -50.32 -15.29 -4.16
CA HIS A 459 -51.17 -14.10 -4.03
C HIS A 459 -51.05 -13.52 -2.63
N VAL A 460 -50.77 -12.22 -2.58
CA VAL A 460 -50.96 -11.38 -1.38
C VAL A 460 -51.84 -10.23 -1.82
N SER A 461 -52.95 -10.02 -1.13
CA SER A 461 -53.72 -8.79 -1.22
C SER A 461 -52.93 -7.66 -0.55
N ALA A 462 -52.02 -7.04 -1.31
CA ALA A 462 -51.50 -5.72 -1.01
C ALA A 462 -52.38 -4.69 -1.72
N ARG A 463 -52.58 -3.50 -1.13
CA ARG A 463 -53.32 -2.43 -1.80
C ARG A 463 -52.50 -1.97 -3.00
N TYR A 464 -52.95 -2.35 -4.19
CA TYR A 464 -52.37 -1.93 -5.46
C TYR A 464 -52.70 -0.47 -5.71
N ASP A 465 -51.66 0.35 -5.82
CA ASP A 465 -51.73 1.61 -6.54
C ASP A 465 -50.88 1.45 -7.80
N ALA A 466 -51.28 2.03 -8.92
CA ALA A 466 -50.77 1.68 -10.25
C ALA A 466 -49.22 1.79 -10.35
N GLY A 467 -48.53 0.65 -10.23
CA GLY A 467 -47.06 0.55 -10.22
C GLY A 467 -46.53 -0.31 -9.07
N GLY A 468 -46.59 -1.64 -9.23
CA GLY A 468 -46.39 -2.62 -8.16
C GLY A 468 -45.01 -2.60 -7.48
N SER A 469 -45.01 -2.45 -6.14
CA SER A 469 -43.85 -2.65 -5.25
C SER A 469 -44.31 -3.38 -3.98
N LEU A 470 -43.59 -4.43 -3.54
CA LEU A 470 -43.84 -5.13 -2.27
C LEU A 470 -42.66 -4.90 -1.31
N VAL A 471 -42.94 -4.49 -0.07
CA VAL A 471 -41.93 -4.20 0.95
C VAL A 471 -42.26 -4.99 2.22
N LEU A 472 -41.32 -5.81 2.70
CA LEU A 472 -41.43 -6.55 3.97
C LEU A 472 -40.43 -6.00 4.97
N CYS A 473 -40.89 -5.63 6.16
CA CYS A 473 -40.16 -4.77 7.08
C CYS A 473 -39.57 -5.49 8.31
N GLU A 474 -39.99 -6.73 8.62
CA GLU A 474 -39.50 -7.47 9.80
C GLU A 474 -39.38 -9.00 9.62
N GLN A 475 -38.45 -9.63 10.35
CA GLN A 475 -38.24 -11.09 10.37
C GLN A 475 -39.42 -11.85 10.99
N GLN A 476 -40.13 -11.24 11.95
CA GLN A 476 -41.35 -11.81 12.53
C GLN A 476 -42.56 -11.72 11.58
N GLU A 477 -42.65 -10.66 10.76
CA GLU A 477 -43.66 -10.54 9.71
C GLU A 477 -43.45 -11.58 8.62
N PHE A 478 -42.19 -11.86 8.25
CA PHE A 478 -41.86 -12.97 7.35
C PHE A 478 -42.31 -14.33 7.89
N GLN A 479 -42.14 -14.60 9.19
CA GLN A 479 -42.56 -15.87 9.81
C GLN A 479 -44.09 -16.01 9.90
N ARG A 480 -44.81 -14.93 10.22
CA ARG A 480 -46.30 -14.90 10.16
C ARG A 480 -46.80 -15.11 8.74
N PHE A 481 -46.19 -14.44 7.78
CA PHE A 481 -46.51 -14.56 6.36
C PHE A 481 -46.27 -15.99 5.84
N TRP A 482 -45.16 -16.61 6.24
CA TRP A 482 -44.82 -17.99 5.91
C TRP A 482 -45.82 -19.02 6.48
N SER A 483 -46.41 -18.75 7.65
CA SER A 483 -47.41 -19.62 8.27
C SER A 483 -48.78 -19.59 7.57
N LEU A 484 -49.13 -18.48 6.92
CA LEU A 484 -50.39 -18.29 6.17
C LEU A 484 -50.34 -18.94 4.78
N LEU A 485 -49.15 -19.03 4.18
CA LEU A 485 -48.90 -19.66 2.87
C LEU A 485 -49.08 -21.19 2.84
N ARG A 486 -49.30 -21.85 3.98
CA ARG A 486 -49.41 -23.32 4.10
C ARG A 486 -50.84 -23.87 4.08
N GLN A 487 -51.87 -23.04 3.93
CA GLN A 487 -53.25 -23.52 3.83
C GLN A 487 -53.61 -23.83 2.36
N GLU A 488 -53.98 -25.08 2.09
CA GLU A 488 -53.97 -25.71 0.75
C GLU A 488 -55.14 -25.35 -0.19
N ASP A 489 -56.20 -24.67 0.25
CA ASP A 489 -57.43 -24.56 -0.53
C ASP A 489 -57.82 -23.10 -0.88
N SER A 490 -57.31 -22.55 -2.00
CA SER A 490 -57.99 -21.50 -2.80
C SER A 490 -57.28 -21.14 -4.13
N PRO A 491 -58.01 -20.62 -5.15
CA PRO A 491 -57.65 -20.73 -6.56
C PRO A 491 -56.69 -19.64 -7.09
N VAL A 492 -55.88 -20.03 -8.08
CA VAL A 492 -54.69 -19.36 -8.64
C VAL A 492 -55.04 -18.33 -9.75
N PRO A 493 -54.52 -17.09 -9.70
CA PRO A 493 -54.08 -16.46 -10.96
C PRO A 493 -52.55 -16.36 -11.17
N THR A 494 -52.11 -16.57 -12.40
CA THR A 494 -50.73 -16.51 -12.91
C THR A 494 -50.24 -15.06 -13.05
N VAL A 495 -49.01 -14.77 -12.57
CA VAL A 495 -48.33 -13.47 -12.77
C VAL A 495 -47.07 -13.70 -13.60
N ASP A 496 -46.96 -13.00 -14.72
CA ASP A 496 -45.81 -13.06 -15.63
C ASP A 496 -44.67 -12.14 -15.14
N PHE A 497 -43.58 -12.74 -14.69
CA PHE A 497 -42.40 -12.06 -14.13
C PHE A 497 -41.43 -11.52 -15.19
N SER A 498 -41.74 -11.66 -16.48
CA SER A 498 -40.87 -11.19 -17.57
C SER A 498 -40.81 -9.66 -17.69
N LYS A 499 -41.75 -8.91 -17.10
CA LYS A 499 -41.91 -7.46 -17.35
C LYS A 499 -41.63 -6.51 -16.18
N ASN A 500 -41.44 -6.97 -14.94
CA ASN A 500 -41.25 -6.07 -13.79
C ASN A 500 -40.11 -6.51 -12.87
N ARG A 501 -39.22 -5.57 -12.54
CA ARG A 501 -38.15 -5.72 -11.54
C ARG A 501 -38.68 -5.38 -10.14
N VAL A 502 -38.50 -6.27 -9.17
CA VAL A 502 -38.85 -6.03 -7.76
C VAL A 502 -37.61 -5.50 -7.02
N VAL A 503 -37.76 -4.40 -6.29
CA VAL A 503 -36.71 -3.82 -5.42
C VAL A 503 -37.17 -3.88 -3.98
N VAL A 504 -36.42 -4.58 -3.12
CA VAL A 504 -36.68 -4.62 -1.67
C VAL A 504 -35.68 -3.69 -0.99
N VAL A 505 -36.18 -2.65 -0.31
CA VAL A 505 -35.36 -1.66 0.41
C VAL A 505 -35.57 -1.82 1.91
N PHE A 506 -34.48 -1.99 2.66
CA PHE A 506 -34.50 -1.94 4.11
C PHE A 506 -34.19 -0.52 4.59
N ALA A 507 -35.12 0.12 5.29
CA ALA A 507 -34.94 1.44 5.89
C ALA A 507 -35.19 1.38 7.42
N PRO A 508 -34.42 2.10 8.25
CA PRO A 508 -34.71 2.21 9.68
C PRO A 508 -35.98 3.04 9.92
N ARG A 509 -36.71 2.73 11.00
CA ARG A 509 -38.00 3.38 11.38
C ARG A 509 -37.98 4.91 11.20
N GLY A 510 -38.96 5.42 10.45
CA GLY A 510 -39.37 6.84 10.45
C GLY A 510 -39.16 7.65 9.16
N THR A 511 -38.54 7.11 8.11
CA THR A 511 -38.17 7.88 6.90
C THR A 511 -38.96 7.57 5.63
N CYS A 512 -39.97 6.68 5.67
CA CYS A 512 -40.69 6.22 4.47
C CYS A 512 -41.34 7.32 3.62
N HIS A 513 -41.90 8.38 4.22
CA HIS A 513 -42.70 9.35 3.46
C HIS A 513 -41.90 10.30 2.54
N ALA A 514 -40.65 10.63 2.89
CA ALA A 514 -39.83 11.55 2.09
C ALA A 514 -39.25 10.88 0.84
N TRP A 515 -38.91 9.60 0.95
CA TRP A 515 -38.36 8.79 -0.15
C TRP A 515 -39.42 8.42 -1.19
N LEU A 516 -40.67 8.16 -0.75
CA LEU A 516 -41.81 7.91 -1.63
C LEU A 516 -42.14 9.10 -2.55
N ARG A 517 -42.04 10.35 -2.06
CA ARG A 517 -42.32 11.56 -2.87
C ARG A 517 -41.23 11.84 -3.92
N LEU A 518 -39.97 11.54 -3.61
CA LEU A 518 -38.83 11.74 -4.51
C LEU A 518 -38.85 10.78 -5.69
N ALA A 519 -39.31 9.54 -5.47
CA ALA A 519 -39.51 8.54 -6.52
C ALA A 519 -40.74 8.82 -7.40
N GLN A 520 -41.79 9.43 -6.85
CA GLN A 520 -42.99 9.83 -7.62
C GLN A 520 -42.73 11.04 -8.53
N ALA A 521 -41.92 12.01 -8.09
CA ALA A 521 -41.65 13.24 -8.84
C ALA A 521 -40.81 13.04 -10.11
N THR A 522 -39.99 11.98 -10.17
CA THR A 522 -39.21 11.62 -11.36
C THR A 522 -40.02 10.87 -12.42
N TRP A 523 -41.23 10.39 -12.09
CA TRP A 523 -41.99 9.50 -12.98
C TRP A 523 -43.04 10.20 -13.85
N THR A 524 -43.33 11.48 -13.62
CA THR A 524 -44.36 12.22 -14.38
C THR A 524 -43.87 12.85 -15.69
N GLY A 525 -42.61 12.63 -16.10
CA GLY A 525 -42.10 13.03 -17.41
C GLY A 525 -42.29 11.90 -18.44
N GLY A 526 -43.25 12.05 -19.33
CA GLY A 526 -43.68 11.00 -20.26
C GLY A 526 -42.70 10.66 -21.40
N ALA A 527 -42.92 9.44 -21.91
CA ALA A 527 -42.50 8.87 -23.19
C ALA A 527 -41.11 8.18 -23.31
N SER A 528 -41.18 6.85 -23.29
CA SER A 528 -40.45 5.87 -24.13
C SER A 528 -38.92 5.82 -24.10
N THR A 529 -38.37 5.31 -22.99
CA THR A 529 -37.39 4.19 -22.83
C THR A 529 -36.63 4.39 -21.51
N PRO A 530 -36.57 3.42 -20.59
CA PRO A 530 -35.83 3.62 -19.34
C PRO A 530 -34.39 3.09 -19.44
N GLU A 531 -33.45 3.97 -19.75
CA GLU A 531 -32.08 3.85 -19.26
C GLU A 531 -32.01 4.50 -17.86
N LEU A 532 -31.54 3.77 -16.85
CA LEU A 532 -31.32 4.33 -15.53
C LEU A 532 -29.90 4.90 -15.45
N LEU A 533 -29.73 6.16 -15.87
CA LEU A 533 -28.54 6.97 -15.65
C LEU A 533 -28.76 7.82 -14.39
N VAL A 534 -27.93 7.67 -13.35
CA VAL A 534 -27.98 8.54 -12.17
C VAL A 534 -26.75 9.44 -12.19
N GLU A 535 -26.88 10.63 -12.79
CA GLU A 535 -25.93 11.73 -12.63
C GLU A 535 -26.40 12.67 -11.52
N VAL A 536 -25.54 12.91 -10.52
CA VAL A 536 -25.82 13.84 -9.42
C VAL A 536 -25.08 15.17 -9.67
N TYR A 537 -25.82 16.21 -10.04
CA TYR A 537 -25.28 17.57 -10.10
C TYR A 537 -25.00 18.10 -8.68
N ARG A 538 -23.79 18.61 -8.47
CA ARG A 538 -23.28 19.00 -7.13
C ARG A 538 -23.48 20.49 -6.77
N ARG A 539 -24.35 21.23 -7.46
CA ARG A 539 -24.68 22.63 -7.10
C ARG A 539 -26.15 22.94 -7.38
N PRO A 540 -26.81 23.77 -6.55
CA PRO A 540 -28.15 24.23 -6.83
C PRO A 540 -28.11 25.25 -7.99
N ILE A 541 -28.83 24.97 -9.07
CA ILE A 541 -29.18 25.96 -10.09
C ILE A 541 -30.29 26.82 -9.47
N PRO A 542 -30.15 28.15 -9.35
CA PRO A 542 -31.24 29.00 -8.89
C PRO A 542 -32.42 28.90 -9.85
N ALA A 543 -33.65 28.85 -9.32
CA ALA A 543 -34.85 28.73 -10.13
C ALA A 543 -34.96 29.91 -11.12
N GLY A 544 -34.87 29.63 -12.42
CA GLY A 544 -35.12 30.63 -13.49
C GLY A 544 -34.22 30.60 -14.73
N THR A 545 -33.15 29.80 -14.79
CA THR A 545 -32.25 29.78 -15.96
C THR A 545 -32.36 28.50 -16.78
N THR A 546 -32.67 28.63 -18.08
CA THR A 546 -32.60 27.54 -19.07
C THR A 546 -31.15 27.07 -19.28
N PRO A 547 -30.90 25.75 -19.39
CA PRO A 547 -29.56 25.21 -19.62
C PRO A 547 -29.04 25.58 -21.03
N PRO A 548 -27.73 25.77 -21.23
CA PRO A 548 -27.16 25.98 -22.55
C PRO A 548 -27.21 24.68 -23.37
N ALA A 549 -27.51 24.82 -24.66
CA ALA A 549 -27.54 23.72 -25.62
C ALA A 549 -26.11 23.23 -25.93
N GLU A 550 -25.89 21.94 -25.65
CA GLU A 550 -24.82 21.05 -26.14
C GLU A 550 -23.35 21.33 -25.73
N PRO A 551 -22.51 20.28 -25.50
CA PRO A 551 -22.05 19.42 -26.60
C PRO A 551 -21.97 17.90 -26.33
N ALA A 552 -22.41 17.15 -27.35
CA ALA A 552 -21.95 15.87 -27.91
C ALA A 552 -21.13 14.86 -27.06
N PHE A 553 -21.59 13.61 -27.00
CA PHE A 553 -20.73 12.44 -27.26
C PHE A 553 -21.49 11.26 -27.89
N LEU A 554 -20.84 10.69 -28.90
CA LEU A 554 -21.25 9.63 -29.83
C LEU A 554 -21.34 8.26 -29.12
N VAL A 555 -22.39 7.47 -29.37
CA VAL A 555 -22.40 6.02 -29.10
C VAL A 555 -22.75 5.28 -30.39
N ALA A 556 -21.84 4.41 -30.81
CA ALA A 556 -21.98 3.55 -31.99
C ALA A 556 -22.88 2.34 -31.69
N GLN A 557 -23.69 1.96 -32.69
CA GLN A 557 -24.42 0.69 -32.75
C GLN A 557 -23.47 -0.51 -32.75
N MET A 558 -23.71 -1.47 -31.87
CA MET A 558 -23.40 -2.88 -32.11
C MET A 558 -24.56 -3.76 -31.65
N ALA A 559 -25.18 -4.43 -32.62
CA ALA A 559 -26.06 -5.56 -32.41
C ALA A 559 -25.21 -6.81 -32.14
N GLY A 560 -25.53 -7.58 -31.08
CA GLY A 560 -24.96 -8.91 -30.85
C GLY A 560 -24.81 -9.28 -29.38
N THR A 561 -25.78 -10.06 -28.87
CA THR A 561 -25.72 -10.99 -27.72
C THR A 561 -24.73 -10.70 -26.59
N PHE A 562 -25.24 -10.26 -25.42
CA PHE A 562 -24.49 -10.34 -24.16
C PHE A 562 -25.20 -11.26 -23.16
N ASP A 563 -24.38 -12.17 -22.62
CA ASP A 563 -24.66 -13.28 -21.73
C ASP A 563 -24.85 -12.83 -20.27
N SER A 564 -25.75 -13.49 -19.57
CA SER A 564 -26.27 -13.13 -18.25
C SER A 564 -25.41 -13.71 -17.12
N ALA A 565 -24.45 -12.95 -16.60
CA ALA A 565 -23.86 -13.21 -15.28
C ALA A 565 -23.14 -11.96 -14.74
N ASN A 566 -23.60 -11.44 -13.58
CA ASN A 566 -23.02 -10.40 -12.70
C ASN A 566 -23.66 -9.01 -12.73
N VAL A 567 -24.69 -8.81 -11.91
CA VAL A 567 -25.02 -7.48 -11.36
C VAL A 567 -25.47 -7.63 -9.89
N ARG A 568 -24.84 -6.92 -8.95
CA ARG A 568 -25.26 -6.79 -7.53
C ARG A 568 -25.13 -5.34 -7.07
N PHE A 569 -26.09 -4.82 -6.31
CA PHE A 569 -26.19 -3.41 -5.89
C PHE A 569 -26.03 -3.19 -4.37
N VAL A 570 -25.62 -1.97 -4.01
CA VAL A 570 -25.22 -1.45 -2.68
C VAL A 570 -26.26 -0.43 -2.17
N ILE A 571 -26.56 -0.42 -0.86
CA ILE A 571 -27.50 0.53 -0.21
C ILE A 571 -26.73 1.71 0.40
N TYR A 572 -27.22 2.94 0.18
CA TYR A 572 -26.80 4.17 0.88
C TYR A 572 -27.84 4.58 1.95
N ASP A 573 -27.37 4.92 3.15
CA ASP A 573 -28.17 5.48 4.26
C ASP A 573 -27.92 6.99 4.35
N ASP A 574 -28.99 7.79 4.30
CA ASP A 574 -28.94 9.25 4.31
C ASP A 574 -29.80 9.80 5.47
N ARG A 575 -29.12 10.31 6.52
CA ARG A 575 -29.73 11.20 7.52
C ARG A 575 -28.99 12.54 7.54
N PRO A 576 -29.68 13.67 7.34
CA PRO A 576 -29.10 15.00 7.53
C PRO A 576 -29.05 15.32 9.03
N HIS A 577 -28.09 16.15 9.44
CA HIS A 577 -27.83 16.59 10.82
C HIS A 577 -26.85 15.75 11.68
N VAL A 578 -25.75 15.24 11.12
CA VAL A 578 -24.40 15.21 11.76
C VAL A 578 -23.34 15.24 10.66
N ARG A 579 -23.12 16.41 10.05
CA ARG A 579 -22.53 16.54 8.70
C ARG A 579 -20.99 16.47 8.58
N TRP A 580 -20.24 16.21 9.65
CA TRP A 580 -18.76 16.13 9.54
C TRP A 580 -18.07 14.97 10.29
N LEU A 581 -18.82 14.16 11.06
CA LEU A 581 -18.24 13.05 11.85
C LEU A 581 -18.68 11.63 11.42
N ARG A 582 -19.67 11.48 10.52
CA ARG A 582 -20.08 10.17 9.96
C ARG A 582 -19.38 9.77 8.65
N ALA A 583 -18.64 10.69 8.02
CA ALA A 583 -17.86 10.40 6.80
C ALA A 583 -16.54 9.66 7.09
N LEU A 584 -16.22 9.44 8.37
CA LEU A 584 -15.19 8.51 8.78
C LEU A 584 -15.89 7.18 9.08
N GLN A 585 -15.38 6.09 8.51
CA GLN A 585 -15.71 4.70 8.82
C GLN A 585 -15.44 4.32 10.29
N LEU A 586 -15.60 5.24 11.23
CA LEU A 586 -15.42 5.06 12.67
C LEU A 586 -16.14 3.82 13.20
N PRO A 587 -17.36 3.44 12.77
CA PRO A 587 -17.98 2.20 13.23
C PRO A 587 -17.21 0.94 12.78
N GLU A 588 -16.73 0.92 11.53
CA GLU A 588 -15.91 -0.19 11.02
C GLU A 588 -14.50 -0.18 11.62
N LEU A 589 -13.90 1.00 11.79
CA LEU A 589 -12.59 1.17 12.39
C LEU A 589 -12.60 0.69 13.85
N THR A 590 -13.61 1.10 14.63
CA THR A 590 -13.80 0.68 16.03
C THR A 590 -14.10 -0.82 16.13
N ARG A 591 -14.82 -1.39 15.16
CA ARG A 591 -15.03 -2.84 15.07
C ARG A 591 -13.72 -3.58 14.75
N LEU A 592 -12.95 -3.11 13.76
CA LEU A 592 -11.70 -3.72 13.36
C LEU A 592 -10.63 -3.61 14.45
N THR A 593 -10.57 -2.50 15.18
CA THR A 593 -9.68 -2.37 16.34
C THR A 593 -10.11 -3.32 17.45
N ALA A 594 -11.40 -3.44 17.76
CA ALA A 594 -11.89 -4.42 18.74
C ALA A 594 -11.55 -5.87 18.33
N ILE A 595 -11.79 -6.24 17.07
CA ILE A 595 -11.46 -7.56 16.52
C ILE A 595 -9.94 -7.81 16.58
N SER A 596 -9.13 -6.80 16.28
CA SER A 596 -7.67 -6.89 16.35
C SER A 596 -7.16 -7.08 17.78
N ILE A 597 -7.76 -6.39 18.76
CA ILE A 597 -7.42 -6.54 20.19
C ILE A 597 -7.78 -7.94 20.68
N VAL A 598 -8.97 -8.44 20.31
CA VAL A 598 -9.40 -9.81 20.64
C VAL A 598 -8.48 -10.85 19.98
N GLY A 599 -8.13 -10.65 18.70
CA GLY A 599 -7.17 -11.49 18.00
C GLY A 599 -5.81 -11.52 18.70
N ALA A 600 -5.28 -10.37 19.10
CA ALA A 600 -4.01 -10.30 19.83
C ALA A 600 -4.06 -11.05 21.18
N LEU A 601 -5.17 -10.95 21.91
CA LEU A 601 -5.38 -11.70 23.15
C LEU A 601 -5.40 -13.22 22.90
N VAL A 602 -6.14 -13.66 21.89
CA VAL A 602 -6.22 -15.08 21.50
C VAL A 602 -4.85 -15.60 21.06
N TYR A 603 -4.09 -14.81 20.31
CA TYR A 603 -2.72 -15.15 19.93
C TYR A 603 -1.82 -15.34 21.15
N LEU A 604 -1.83 -14.41 22.10
CA LEU A 604 -1.04 -14.53 23.34
C LEU A 604 -1.41 -15.77 24.15
N LEU A 605 -2.70 -16.10 24.24
CA LEU A 605 -3.19 -17.32 24.89
C LEU A 605 -2.76 -18.58 24.14
N ALA A 606 -2.88 -18.59 22.81
CA ALA A 606 -2.45 -19.70 21.96
C ALA A 606 -0.95 -19.92 22.09
N CYS A 607 -0.14 -18.86 22.09
CA CYS A 607 1.29 -19.00 22.28
C CYS A 607 1.66 -19.56 23.66
N LYS A 608 0.91 -19.22 24.71
CA LYS A 608 1.06 -19.84 26.04
C LYS A 608 0.73 -21.33 25.98
N PHE A 609 -0.35 -21.71 25.28
CA PHE A 609 -0.74 -23.11 25.06
C PHE A 609 0.34 -23.90 24.30
N PHE A 610 0.95 -23.29 23.28
CA PHE A 610 2.07 -23.88 22.53
C PHE A 610 3.43 -23.82 23.26
N GLY A 611 3.48 -23.34 24.51
CA GLY A 611 4.67 -23.36 25.36
C GLY A 611 5.77 -22.35 24.96
N ILE A 612 5.40 -21.22 24.34
CA ILE A 612 6.36 -20.18 23.92
C ILE A 612 6.84 -19.38 25.14
N ARG A 613 8.09 -19.62 25.56
CA ARG A 613 8.67 -19.08 26.81
C ARG A 613 8.90 -17.57 26.78
N GLU A 614 9.13 -16.95 25.62
CA GLU A 614 9.45 -15.51 25.53
C GLU A 614 8.27 -14.57 25.89
N ILE A 615 7.04 -15.09 26.07
CA ILE A 615 5.82 -14.29 26.26
C ILE A 615 5.56 -13.94 27.73
N GLY A 616 6.25 -14.55 28.69
CA GLY A 616 6.01 -14.32 30.12
C GLY A 616 6.01 -12.84 30.52
N GLY A 617 6.95 -12.04 30.00
CA GLY A 617 7.03 -10.59 30.26
C GLY A 617 6.03 -9.74 29.46
N LEU A 618 5.72 -10.13 28.22
CA LEU A 618 4.74 -9.44 27.37
C LEU A 618 3.32 -9.60 27.92
N PHE A 619 2.99 -10.80 28.40
CA PHE A 619 1.68 -11.08 29.00
C PHE A 619 1.45 -10.21 30.24
N GLN A 620 2.42 -10.14 31.16
CA GLN A 620 2.33 -9.28 32.35
C GLN A 620 2.16 -7.80 31.99
N SER A 621 2.88 -7.32 30.97
CA SER A 621 2.77 -5.93 30.50
C SER A 621 1.39 -5.64 29.90
N PHE A 622 0.85 -6.57 29.11
CA PHE A 622 -0.49 -6.47 28.54
C PHE A 622 -1.59 -6.57 29.61
N THR A 623 -1.39 -7.41 30.64
CA THR A 623 -2.33 -7.52 31.77
C THR A 623 -2.36 -6.22 32.57
N ARG A 624 -1.20 -5.58 32.79
CA ARG A 624 -1.12 -4.26 33.44
C ARG A 624 -1.78 -3.16 32.60
N LEU A 625 -1.63 -3.20 31.27
CA LEU A 625 -2.26 -2.23 30.37
C LEU A 625 -3.79 -2.37 30.38
N THR A 626 -4.30 -3.61 30.30
CA THR A 626 -5.74 -3.89 30.36
C THR A 626 -6.34 -3.61 31.73
N GLN A 627 -5.60 -3.83 32.81
CA GLN A 627 -6.01 -3.40 34.17
C GLN A 627 -6.05 -1.87 34.31
N ARG A 628 -5.10 -1.14 33.71
CA ARG A 628 -5.13 0.34 33.67
C ARG A 628 -6.32 0.86 32.87
N LEU A 629 -6.64 0.23 31.73
CA LEU A 629 -7.81 0.58 30.92
C LEU A 629 -9.13 0.22 31.61
N LYS A 630 -9.20 -0.87 32.39
CA LYS A 630 -10.36 -1.19 33.24
C LYS A 630 -10.52 -0.25 34.44
N GLY A 631 -9.43 0.34 34.92
CA GLY A 631 -9.44 1.30 36.03
C GLY A 631 -9.91 2.71 35.63
N GLN A 632 -9.87 3.05 34.35
CA GLN A 632 -10.48 4.28 33.82
C GLN A 632 -11.92 3.96 33.40
N ARG A 633 -12.90 4.43 34.18
CA ARG A 633 -14.29 4.52 33.71
C ARG A 633 -14.25 5.34 32.42
N VAL A 634 -14.58 4.72 31.29
CA VAL A 634 -14.85 5.40 30.03
C VAL A 634 -16.17 6.16 30.24
N GLY A 635 -16.05 7.38 30.72
CA GLY A 635 -17.02 8.45 30.50
C GLY A 635 -16.46 9.32 29.38
N ASP A 636 -17.31 9.56 28.38
CA ASP A 636 -17.15 10.32 27.14
C ASP A 636 -16.50 9.61 25.93
#